data_AF-A0ABD5V120-F1
#
_entry.id   AF-A0ABD5V120-F1
#
_cell.length_a   1.000
_cell.length_b   1.000
_cell.length_c   1.000
_cell.angle_alpha   90.00
_cell.angle_beta   90.00
_cell.angle_gamma   90.00
#
_symmetry.space_group_name_H-M   'P 1'
#
loop_
_entity.id
_entity.type
_entity.pdbx_description
1 polymer ?
#
loop_
_entity_poly.entity_id
_entity_poly.type
_entity_poly.pdbx_seq_one_letter_code
_entity_poly.pdbx_strand_id
1 'polypeptide(L)'
;MKTGAFVCSCAGTCEIDLEDAREGIEEVDVAASSELLCGEGKGLPAMEQVIEEYELDQLLISCPEPGVQEKLGGVAEEHGLHPDAVSFVDQREGAGWVHPEGEATDKTARLMNARHAGLEEEAIARSVSREAGEHVAVVGDPEAAATLSEDAEVTLIADGKELAGVDGLDDVTIERGRVTGVAGEFGEFSIGLEARVTEDCISCMKCVHEGPDGMVTRRPVDIHPDAPDGEWADVCPTDAIEMDGVSREIEADQVVYPGGDPKSRAGRIGYYTDAGPATMAAVESLLGGITKPDFLDFEMDVCASGSSNQEGCRACYDACPHDAVAKPRPDEVDIDPIACQNCGACTSSCPTGAVSLREPSNERIAREVEALLGTGADQGGWLSRGSSGIEKPIVAFTCGERADDALSEFGKRAASGGEIEYPPILPVGVNCADTVGESHVAHALACGAAGVAVLGCGCDCRHSGPDPKEELVERLNRATRDLGLGERVGFFAPEAGEPEEFVESLSAFEDSLSPSPVPEGEHRADGTLLHSDHENPEFYNHGWTLESVRAILEHAEPDREVIRGLEDFGRMEVNDACTLTPTCSNLCPTDAIRRTEWGLEFNHEKCVNCGLCEEGCPENAITMHDGLDLSLLPENRAAAKGTESADGDPAWVQTFEGEMLECARCGDPFTSERSAAKIEEEVGDLVAGLAPSAEESIFNYCPDCRAFLLYDRGD
;
A
#
# COMPACT_ATOMS: atom_id res chain seq x y z
N MET A 1 8.74 -23.48 -18.43
CA MET A 1 7.56 -23.90 -19.21
C MET A 1 7.88 -23.63 -20.67
N LYS A 2 7.31 -24.36 -21.64
CA LYS A 2 7.52 -24.01 -23.05
C LYS A 2 6.55 -22.91 -23.48
N THR A 3 7.06 -21.73 -23.82
CA THR A 3 6.23 -20.54 -24.07
C THR A 3 6.20 -20.18 -25.55
N GLY A 4 5.01 -20.01 -26.12
CA GLY A 4 4.82 -19.56 -27.50
C GLY A 4 4.15 -18.19 -27.57
N ALA A 5 4.78 -17.27 -28.30
CA ALA A 5 4.27 -15.92 -28.54
C ALA A 5 3.62 -15.80 -29.92
N PHE A 6 2.46 -15.16 -30.00
CA PHE A 6 1.70 -14.96 -31.24
C PHE A 6 1.33 -13.49 -31.44
N VAL A 7 1.90 -12.86 -32.47
CA VAL A 7 1.65 -11.45 -32.83
C VAL A 7 0.66 -11.36 -33.98
N CYS A 8 -0.30 -10.43 -33.90
CA CYS A 8 -1.39 -10.27 -34.85
C CYS A 8 -1.61 -8.80 -35.24
N SER A 9 -1.69 -8.49 -36.54
CA SER A 9 -1.97 -7.13 -37.05
C SER A 9 -3.46 -6.84 -37.27
N CYS A 10 -4.34 -7.72 -36.78
CA CYS A 10 -5.80 -7.59 -36.84
C CYS A 10 -6.32 -7.28 -38.26
N ALA A 11 -5.98 -8.14 -39.22
CA ALA A 11 -6.20 -8.00 -40.66
C ALA A 11 -5.61 -6.72 -41.28
N GLY A 12 -4.45 -6.28 -40.76
CA GLY A 12 -3.77 -5.07 -41.21
C GLY A 12 -4.45 -3.78 -40.77
N THR A 13 -5.29 -3.83 -39.72
CA THR A 13 -5.86 -2.61 -39.12
C THR A 13 -4.96 -1.98 -38.08
N CYS A 14 -4.01 -2.74 -37.54
CA CYS A 14 -2.91 -2.21 -36.72
C CYS A 14 -1.73 -1.90 -37.62
N GLU A 15 -1.18 -0.69 -37.54
CA GLU A 15 0.08 -0.33 -38.21
C GLU A 15 1.25 -0.98 -37.44
N ILE A 16 1.55 -2.25 -37.73
CA ILE A 16 2.61 -3.01 -37.05
C ILE A 16 3.40 -3.80 -38.09
N ASP A 17 4.72 -3.70 -38.06
CA ASP A 17 5.61 -4.62 -38.76
C ASP A 17 5.67 -5.96 -37.99
N LEU A 18 4.96 -6.96 -38.51
CA LEU A 18 4.86 -8.29 -37.91
C LEU A 18 6.17 -9.08 -37.89
N GLU A 19 7.15 -8.74 -38.75
CA GLU A 19 8.46 -9.38 -38.75
C GLU A 19 9.30 -8.80 -37.62
N ASP A 20 9.42 -7.47 -37.57
CA ASP A 20 10.20 -6.77 -36.55
C ASP A 20 9.60 -6.96 -35.14
N ALA A 21 8.28 -6.87 -34.98
CA ALA A 21 7.62 -7.12 -33.69
C ALA A 21 7.88 -8.55 -33.18
N ARG A 22 7.88 -9.55 -34.07
CA ARG A 22 8.16 -10.95 -33.71
C ARG A 22 9.64 -11.17 -33.38
N GLU A 23 10.55 -10.49 -34.07
CA GLU A 23 11.99 -10.57 -33.81
C GLU A 23 12.40 -9.86 -32.53
N GLY A 24 11.62 -8.88 -32.07
CA GLY A 24 11.81 -8.20 -30.79
C GLY A 24 11.27 -8.96 -29.57
N ILE A 25 10.58 -10.10 -29.75
CA ILE A 25 10.11 -10.93 -28.63
C ILE A 25 11.22 -11.87 -28.20
N GLU A 26 11.59 -11.79 -26.92
CA GLU A 26 12.72 -12.50 -26.33
C GLU A 26 12.26 -13.55 -25.32
N GLU A 27 13.19 -14.42 -24.92
CA GLU A 27 13.04 -15.41 -23.85
C GLU A 27 11.90 -16.46 -24.02
N VAL A 28 11.23 -16.50 -25.18
CA VAL A 28 10.23 -17.52 -25.56
C VAL A 28 10.80 -18.66 -26.43
N ASP A 29 10.18 -19.83 -26.39
CA ASP A 29 10.58 -20.99 -27.23
C ASP A 29 10.25 -20.79 -28.71
N VAL A 30 9.16 -20.09 -29.01
CA VAL A 30 8.76 -19.76 -30.38
C VAL A 30 7.95 -18.47 -30.42
N ALA A 31 8.32 -17.57 -31.34
CA ALA A 31 7.53 -16.40 -31.69
C ALA A 31 7.01 -16.53 -33.13
N ALA A 32 5.70 -16.42 -33.29
CA ALA A 32 5.00 -16.49 -34.56
C ALA A 32 4.18 -15.21 -34.81
N SER A 33 3.95 -14.87 -36.08
CA SER A 33 3.12 -13.74 -36.44
C SER A 33 2.10 -14.08 -37.53
N SER A 34 0.95 -13.41 -37.53
CA SER A 34 -0.14 -13.63 -38.47
C SER A 34 -0.90 -12.34 -38.75
N GLU A 35 -1.25 -12.07 -40.00
CA GLU A 35 -2.13 -10.93 -40.31
C GLU A 35 -3.51 -11.09 -39.65
N LEU A 36 -4.03 -12.31 -39.53
CA LEU A 36 -5.34 -12.58 -38.92
C LEU A 36 -5.31 -13.91 -38.16
N LEU A 37 -4.83 -13.88 -36.92
CA LEU A 37 -4.67 -15.07 -36.07
C LEU A 37 -6.00 -15.78 -35.80
N CYS A 38 -7.08 -15.03 -35.52
CA CYS A 38 -8.40 -15.60 -35.20
C CYS A 38 -9.16 -16.20 -36.42
N GLY A 39 -8.57 -16.11 -37.62
CA GLY A 39 -9.17 -16.56 -38.87
C GLY A 39 -9.19 -18.08 -39.02
N GLU A 40 -10.37 -18.66 -39.18
CA GLU A 40 -10.59 -20.13 -39.26
C GLU A 40 -9.92 -20.80 -40.47
N GLY A 41 -9.67 -20.04 -41.54
CA GLY A 41 -9.10 -20.61 -42.77
C GLY A 41 -7.59 -20.84 -42.73
N LYS A 42 -6.85 -20.06 -41.91
CA LYS A 42 -5.37 -20.08 -41.90
C LYS A 42 -4.76 -19.77 -40.54
N GLY A 43 -5.30 -18.80 -39.81
CA GLY A 43 -4.72 -18.33 -38.55
C GLY A 43 -4.78 -19.39 -37.45
N LEU A 44 -5.98 -19.87 -37.11
CA LEU A 44 -6.16 -20.89 -36.07
C LEU A 44 -5.44 -22.21 -36.44
N PRO A 45 -5.59 -22.77 -37.66
CA PRO A 45 -4.87 -23.99 -38.00
C PRO A 45 -3.34 -23.86 -37.95
N ALA A 46 -2.80 -22.66 -38.21
CA ALA A 46 -1.36 -22.41 -38.07
C ALA A 46 -0.93 -22.31 -36.60
N MET A 47 -1.74 -21.67 -35.76
CA MET A 47 -1.52 -21.61 -34.32
C MET A 47 -1.55 -23.01 -33.69
N GLU A 48 -2.56 -23.82 -34.01
CA GLU A 48 -2.68 -25.23 -33.59
C GLU A 48 -1.42 -26.02 -33.97
N GLN A 49 -0.95 -25.86 -35.22
CA GLN A 49 0.27 -26.52 -35.68
C GLN A 49 1.50 -26.11 -34.85
N VAL A 50 1.65 -24.82 -34.52
CA VAL A 50 2.78 -24.35 -33.69
C VAL A 50 2.68 -24.90 -32.26
N ILE A 51 1.49 -24.93 -31.67
CA ILE A 51 1.25 -25.52 -30.35
C ILE A 51 1.69 -26.99 -30.32
N GLU A 52 1.27 -27.77 -31.32
CA GLU A 52 1.63 -29.19 -31.42
C GLU A 52 3.12 -29.41 -31.75
N GLU A 53 3.68 -28.63 -32.67
CA GLU A 53 5.06 -28.81 -33.15
C GLU A 53 6.10 -28.50 -32.08
N TYR A 54 5.84 -27.47 -31.26
CA TYR A 54 6.75 -27.06 -30.19
C TYR A 54 6.38 -27.66 -28.83
N GLU A 55 5.21 -28.30 -28.72
CA GLU A 55 4.64 -28.85 -27.48
C GLU A 55 4.52 -27.75 -26.40
N LEU A 56 3.80 -26.67 -26.72
CA LEU A 56 3.73 -25.49 -25.86
C LEU A 56 2.92 -25.74 -24.58
N ASP A 57 3.42 -25.21 -23.46
CA ASP A 57 2.77 -25.25 -22.14
C ASP A 57 2.08 -23.92 -21.79
N GLN A 58 2.55 -22.80 -22.37
CA GLN A 58 2.07 -21.44 -22.12
C GLN A 58 1.99 -20.66 -23.43
N LEU A 59 0.93 -19.85 -23.59
CA LEU A 59 0.71 -19.02 -24.78
C LEU A 59 0.62 -17.55 -24.40
N LEU A 60 1.37 -16.73 -25.11
CA LEU A 60 1.27 -15.28 -25.06
C LEU A 60 0.74 -14.78 -26.40
N ILE A 61 -0.38 -14.06 -26.39
CA ILE A 61 -1.10 -13.73 -27.62
C ILE A 61 -1.44 -12.26 -27.66
N SER A 62 -1.05 -11.56 -28.72
CA SER A 62 -1.50 -10.18 -28.92
C SER A 62 -2.97 -10.17 -29.37
N CYS A 63 -3.90 -9.88 -28.45
CA CYS A 63 -5.31 -9.72 -28.73
C CYS A 63 -6.05 -9.05 -27.56
N PRO A 64 -6.64 -7.86 -27.74
CA PRO A 64 -7.42 -7.21 -26.67
C PRO A 64 -8.92 -7.51 -26.71
N GLU A 65 -9.45 -8.14 -27.77
CA GLU A 65 -10.89 -8.34 -27.96
C GLU A 65 -11.41 -9.56 -27.16
N PRO A 66 -12.25 -9.39 -26.12
CA PRO A 66 -12.63 -10.49 -25.22
C PRO A 66 -13.28 -11.69 -25.92
N GLY A 67 -14.16 -11.44 -26.90
CA GLY A 67 -14.79 -12.53 -27.66
C GLY A 67 -13.81 -13.32 -28.55
N VAL A 68 -12.70 -12.69 -28.94
CA VAL A 68 -11.62 -13.38 -29.68
C VAL A 68 -10.66 -14.07 -28.71
N GLN A 69 -10.41 -13.48 -27.54
CA GLN A 69 -9.64 -14.11 -26.46
C GLN A 69 -10.30 -15.44 -26.05
N GLU A 70 -11.62 -15.47 -25.83
CA GLU A 70 -12.36 -16.70 -25.52
C GLU A 70 -12.19 -17.76 -26.63
N LYS A 71 -12.23 -17.34 -27.90
CA LYS A 71 -12.02 -18.23 -29.05
C LYS A 71 -10.59 -18.82 -29.06
N LEU A 72 -9.58 -18.00 -28.82
CA LEU A 72 -8.17 -18.41 -28.83
C LEU A 72 -7.83 -19.27 -27.61
N GLY A 73 -8.39 -18.93 -26.44
CA GLY A 73 -8.33 -19.75 -25.22
C GLY A 73 -8.98 -21.12 -25.44
N GLY A 74 -10.14 -21.18 -26.07
CA GLY A 74 -10.79 -22.44 -26.43
C GLY A 74 -9.92 -23.35 -27.32
N VAL A 75 -9.17 -22.77 -28.26
CA VAL A 75 -8.18 -23.54 -29.05
C VAL A 75 -7.05 -24.07 -28.18
N ALA A 76 -6.53 -23.27 -27.25
CA ALA A 76 -5.49 -23.73 -26.31
C ALA A 76 -6.00 -24.89 -25.42
N GLU A 77 -7.22 -24.77 -24.90
CA GLU A 77 -7.88 -25.81 -24.10
C GLU A 77 -8.11 -27.11 -24.90
N GLU A 78 -8.53 -27.02 -26.16
CA GLU A 78 -8.67 -28.17 -27.06
C GLU A 78 -7.33 -28.93 -27.25
N HIS A 79 -6.22 -28.21 -27.14
CA HIS A 79 -4.86 -28.75 -27.17
C HIS A 79 -4.27 -29.08 -25.78
N GLY A 80 -5.08 -29.01 -24.72
CA GLY A 80 -4.75 -29.50 -23.39
C GLY A 80 -4.04 -28.50 -22.48
N LEU A 81 -4.01 -27.21 -22.84
CA LEU A 81 -3.49 -26.15 -21.97
C LEU A 81 -4.56 -25.73 -20.95
N HIS A 82 -4.11 -25.29 -19.78
CA HIS A 82 -4.99 -24.69 -18.77
C HIS A 82 -5.42 -23.28 -19.21
N PRO A 83 -6.63 -22.79 -18.87
CA PRO A 83 -7.05 -21.42 -19.19
C PRO A 83 -6.03 -20.36 -18.75
N ASP A 84 -5.51 -20.49 -17.52
CA ASP A 84 -4.51 -19.57 -16.97
C ASP A 84 -3.13 -19.65 -17.66
N ALA A 85 -2.91 -20.64 -18.53
CA ALA A 85 -1.69 -20.74 -19.33
C ALA A 85 -1.74 -19.86 -20.59
N VAL A 86 -2.86 -19.16 -20.84
CA VAL A 86 -3.03 -18.24 -21.96
C VAL A 86 -3.09 -16.81 -21.44
N SER A 87 -2.21 -15.96 -21.94
CA SER A 87 -2.17 -14.54 -21.60
C SER A 87 -2.28 -13.68 -22.85
N PHE A 88 -2.89 -12.51 -22.66
CA PHE A 88 -3.19 -11.59 -23.74
C PHE A 88 -2.50 -10.24 -23.55
N VAL A 89 -2.12 -9.63 -24.67
CA VAL A 89 -1.50 -8.31 -24.73
C VAL A 89 -2.26 -7.44 -25.72
N ASP A 90 -2.46 -6.16 -25.37
CA ASP A 90 -3.08 -5.19 -26.26
C ASP A 90 -2.07 -4.59 -27.24
N GLN A 91 -2.10 -5.08 -28.49
CA GLN A 91 -1.36 -4.50 -29.61
C GLN A 91 -2.19 -3.54 -30.48
N ARG A 92 -3.46 -3.29 -30.13
CA ARG A 92 -4.42 -2.64 -31.02
C ARG A 92 -4.91 -1.33 -30.43
N GLU A 93 -5.65 -1.34 -29.33
CA GLU A 93 -6.28 -0.16 -28.74
C GLU A 93 -5.21 0.80 -28.14
N GLY A 94 -4.26 0.26 -27.39
CA GLY A 94 -3.16 1.00 -26.77
C GLY A 94 -1.90 1.14 -27.63
N ALA A 95 -1.88 0.50 -28.82
CA ALA A 95 -0.73 0.50 -29.71
C ALA A 95 -1.11 0.82 -31.17
N GLY A 96 -1.37 -0.19 -32.00
CA GLY A 96 -1.44 -0.05 -33.45
C GLY A 96 -2.55 0.83 -34.03
N TRP A 97 -3.52 1.29 -33.22
CA TRP A 97 -4.54 2.29 -33.63
C TRP A 97 -4.19 3.72 -33.27
N VAL A 98 -3.27 3.93 -32.33
CA VAL A 98 -2.99 5.24 -31.73
C VAL A 98 -1.57 5.73 -31.97
N HIS A 99 -0.67 4.87 -32.50
CA HIS A 99 0.74 5.20 -32.77
C HIS A 99 1.12 4.86 -34.21
N PRO A 100 2.11 5.56 -34.78
CA PRO A 100 2.67 5.21 -36.09
C PRO A 100 3.40 3.85 -36.07
N GLU A 101 3.54 3.24 -37.26
CA GLU A 101 4.06 1.88 -37.44
C GLU A 101 5.32 1.53 -36.62
N GLY A 102 6.31 2.42 -36.59
CA GLY A 102 7.57 2.18 -35.87
C GLY A 102 7.39 2.10 -34.34
N GLU A 103 6.67 3.04 -33.75
CA GLU A 103 6.39 3.09 -32.31
C GLU A 103 5.43 1.97 -31.91
N ALA A 104 4.41 1.69 -32.73
CA ALA A 104 3.47 0.59 -32.49
C ALA A 104 4.16 -0.79 -32.53
N THR A 105 5.12 -0.97 -33.43
CA THR A 105 5.92 -2.21 -33.54
C THR A 105 6.81 -2.40 -32.31
N ASP A 106 7.57 -1.37 -31.94
CA ASP A 106 8.45 -1.38 -30.76
C ASP A 106 7.64 -1.62 -29.47
N LYS A 107 6.55 -0.86 -29.29
CA LYS A 107 5.64 -1.01 -28.16
C LYS A 107 5.08 -2.43 -28.05
N THR A 108 4.62 -3.01 -29.16
CA THR A 108 4.03 -4.36 -29.16
C THR A 108 5.04 -5.42 -28.69
N ALA A 109 6.28 -5.36 -29.16
CA ALA A 109 7.33 -6.29 -28.73
C ALA A 109 7.64 -6.14 -27.23
N ARG A 110 7.83 -4.90 -26.76
CA ARG A 110 8.06 -4.59 -25.34
C ARG A 110 6.92 -5.09 -24.44
N LEU A 111 5.66 -4.87 -24.84
CA LEU A 111 4.49 -5.34 -24.09
C LEU A 111 4.44 -6.88 -23.99
N MET A 112 4.81 -7.58 -25.06
CA MET A 112 4.88 -9.04 -25.06
C MET A 112 5.98 -9.52 -24.10
N ASN A 113 7.17 -8.93 -24.15
CA ASN A 113 8.27 -9.27 -23.24
C ASN A 113 7.91 -8.97 -21.78
N ALA A 114 7.28 -7.83 -21.52
CA ALA A 114 6.82 -7.45 -20.19
C ALA A 114 5.82 -8.45 -19.63
N ARG A 115 4.78 -8.80 -20.40
CA ARG A 115 3.80 -9.79 -19.95
C ARG A 115 4.44 -11.16 -19.73
N HIS A 116 5.41 -11.55 -20.57
CA HIS A 116 6.15 -12.79 -20.36
C HIS A 116 6.94 -12.79 -19.05
N ALA A 117 7.70 -11.72 -18.79
CA ALA A 117 8.50 -11.58 -17.57
C ALA A 117 7.61 -11.56 -16.32
N GLY A 118 6.47 -10.86 -16.37
CA GLY A 118 5.54 -10.81 -15.25
C GLY A 118 4.87 -12.16 -14.94
N LEU A 119 4.63 -12.99 -15.96
CA LEU A 119 4.05 -14.33 -15.81
C LEU A 119 4.96 -15.31 -15.05
N GLU A 120 6.28 -15.11 -15.09
CA GLU A 120 7.22 -15.95 -14.33
C GLU A 120 7.12 -15.71 -12.82
N GLU A 121 6.66 -14.52 -12.43
CA GLU A 121 6.57 -14.05 -11.05
C GLU A 121 5.12 -14.02 -10.51
N GLU A 122 4.14 -14.52 -11.27
CA GLU A 122 2.75 -14.59 -10.82
C GLU A 122 2.60 -15.52 -9.60
N ALA A 123 1.98 -15.01 -8.55
CA ALA A 123 1.76 -15.77 -7.33
C ALA A 123 0.67 -16.83 -7.50
N ILE A 124 0.83 -17.96 -6.81
CA ILE A 124 -0.24 -18.96 -6.71
C ILE A 124 -1.45 -18.33 -6.01
N ALA A 125 -2.62 -18.46 -6.65
CA ALA A 125 -3.88 -17.96 -6.12
C ALA A 125 -4.19 -18.54 -4.73
N ARG A 126 -4.49 -17.65 -3.79
CA ARG A 126 -4.96 -17.97 -2.43
C ARG A 126 -6.31 -17.32 -2.23
N SER A 127 -7.17 -17.92 -1.41
CA SER A 127 -8.46 -17.35 -1.06
C SER A 127 -8.68 -17.35 0.45
N VAL A 128 -9.46 -16.38 0.90
CA VAL A 128 -9.98 -16.25 2.25
C VAL A 128 -11.49 -16.27 2.20
N SER A 129 -12.10 -16.82 3.25
CA SER A 129 -13.54 -16.90 3.39
C SER A 129 -13.96 -16.55 4.81
N ARG A 130 -15.08 -15.85 4.94
CA ARG A 130 -15.73 -15.61 6.23
C ARG A 130 -17.22 -15.85 6.07
N GLU A 131 -17.75 -16.73 6.91
CA GLU A 131 -19.20 -16.95 7.01
C GLU A 131 -19.82 -15.74 7.72
N ALA A 132 -20.99 -15.34 7.26
CA ALA A 132 -21.81 -14.31 7.91
C ALA A 132 -23.26 -14.81 7.91
N GLY A 133 -24.06 -14.36 8.87
CA GLY A 133 -25.50 -14.58 8.86
C GLY A 133 -26.22 -13.69 7.85
N GLU A 134 -27.51 -13.53 8.10
CA GLU A 134 -28.43 -12.74 7.26
C GLU A 134 -28.93 -11.50 8.02
N HIS A 135 -28.33 -11.14 9.17
CA HIS A 135 -28.80 -10.04 10.00
C HIS A 135 -28.15 -8.71 9.59
N VAL A 136 -28.97 -7.78 9.11
CA VAL A 136 -28.54 -6.43 8.70
C VAL A 136 -29.12 -5.36 9.60
N ALA A 137 -28.27 -4.54 10.20
CA ALA A 137 -28.67 -3.34 10.91
C ALA A 137 -28.70 -2.13 9.95
N VAL A 138 -29.84 -1.45 9.85
CA VAL A 138 -30.00 -0.23 9.06
C VAL A 138 -30.27 0.93 10.00
N VAL A 139 -29.49 2.01 9.89
CA VAL A 139 -29.59 3.14 10.82
C VAL A 139 -30.25 4.35 10.15
N GLY A 140 -31.45 4.68 10.63
CA GLY A 140 -32.16 5.90 10.28
C GLY A 140 -32.69 5.96 8.85
N ASP A 141 -32.60 4.88 8.07
CA ASP A 141 -33.08 4.80 6.69
C ASP A 141 -34.17 3.72 6.52
N PRO A 142 -35.46 4.09 6.58
CA PRO A 142 -36.53 3.11 6.47
C PRO A 142 -36.72 2.57 5.04
N GLU A 143 -36.27 3.29 4.01
CA GLU A 143 -36.40 2.83 2.62
C GLU A 143 -35.42 1.68 2.38
N ALA A 144 -34.15 1.87 2.76
CA ALA A 144 -33.15 0.81 2.71
C ALA A 144 -33.55 -0.41 3.56
N ALA A 145 -34.08 -0.19 4.77
CA ALA A 145 -34.54 -1.28 5.64
C ALA A 145 -35.68 -2.09 5.02
N ALA A 146 -36.66 -1.42 4.40
CA ALA A 146 -37.75 -2.10 3.71
C ALA A 146 -37.24 -2.91 2.51
N THR A 147 -36.34 -2.34 1.71
CA THR A 147 -35.72 -3.05 0.57
C THR A 147 -34.98 -4.31 1.01
N LEU A 148 -34.09 -4.21 2.00
CA LEU A 148 -33.28 -5.34 2.44
C LEU A 148 -34.10 -6.44 3.16
N SER A 149 -35.25 -6.10 3.73
CA SER A 149 -36.11 -7.08 4.42
C SER A 149 -36.73 -8.14 3.51
N GLU A 150 -36.63 -7.97 2.18
CA GLU A 150 -37.04 -8.98 1.22
C GLU A 150 -36.14 -10.23 1.27
N ASP A 151 -34.85 -10.05 1.58
CA ASP A 151 -33.82 -11.09 1.50
C ASP A 151 -33.04 -11.31 2.82
N ALA A 152 -33.15 -10.40 3.79
CA ALA A 152 -32.37 -10.42 5.04
C ALA A 152 -33.23 -10.24 6.31
N GLU A 153 -32.71 -10.67 7.47
CA GLU A 153 -33.25 -10.28 8.77
C GLU A 153 -32.84 -8.83 9.07
N VAL A 154 -33.78 -7.89 9.05
CA VAL A 154 -33.44 -6.46 9.17
C VAL A 154 -33.82 -5.88 10.52
N THR A 155 -32.87 -5.19 11.15
CA THR A 155 -33.10 -4.32 12.30
C THR A 155 -32.94 -2.86 11.89
N LEU A 156 -34.04 -2.10 11.87
CA LEU A 156 -34.03 -0.66 11.66
C LEU A 156 -33.87 0.07 12.99
N ILE A 157 -32.71 0.70 13.18
CA ILE A 157 -32.42 1.58 14.31
C ILE A 157 -32.93 2.97 13.97
N ALA A 158 -33.90 3.47 14.74
CA ALA A 158 -34.57 4.73 14.43
C ALA A 158 -33.65 5.96 14.51
N ASP A 159 -32.56 5.89 15.28
CA ASP A 159 -31.58 6.97 15.49
C ASP A 159 -32.24 8.30 15.92
N GLY A 160 -33.20 8.19 16.84
CA GLY A 160 -34.02 9.30 17.33
C GLY A 160 -35.05 9.87 16.33
N LYS A 161 -35.28 9.22 15.19
CA LYS A 161 -36.31 9.61 14.20
C LYS A 161 -37.68 9.01 14.56
N GLU A 162 -38.73 9.73 14.18
CA GLU A 162 -40.12 9.27 14.23
C GLU A 162 -40.45 8.45 12.98
N LEU A 163 -40.86 7.19 13.15
CA LEU A 163 -41.22 6.25 12.08
C LEU A 163 -42.74 5.98 12.02
N ALA A 164 -43.53 6.74 12.78
CA ALA A 164 -44.99 6.60 12.73
C ALA A 164 -45.54 7.04 11.36
N GLY A 165 -46.21 6.11 10.67
CA GLY A 165 -46.80 6.36 9.34
C GLY A 165 -45.87 6.04 8.17
N VAL A 166 -44.71 5.42 8.44
CA VAL A 166 -43.86 4.82 7.42
C VAL A 166 -44.41 3.43 7.08
N ASP A 167 -44.63 3.19 5.79
CA ASP A 167 -45.10 1.92 5.24
C ASP A 167 -43.92 0.98 4.93
N GLY A 168 -44.18 -0.33 4.76
CA GLY A 168 -43.16 -1.30 4.33
C GLY A 168 -42.23 -1.82 5.44
N LEU A 169 -42.57 -1.59 6.71
CA LEU A 169 -41.79 -2.03 7.88
C LEU A 169 -42.49 -3.16 8.66
N ASP A 170 -43.29 -3.99 7.98
CA ASP A 170 -44.04 -5.06 8.64
C ASP A 170 -43.12 -6.24 9.02
N ASP A 171 -42.10 -6.51 8.21
CA ASP A 171 -41.10 -7.58 8.41
C ASP A 171 -39.75 -7.06 8.96
N VAL A 172 -39.73 -5.81 9.44
CA VAL A 172 -38.53 -5.14 9.98
C VAL A 172 -38.62 -5.01 11.50
N THR A 173 -37.58 -5.44 12.22
CA THR A 173 -37.45 -5.18 13.66
C THR A 173 -37.06 -3.73 13.88
N ILE A 174 -37.85 -2.98 14.65
CA ILE A 174 -37.60 -1.54 14.89
C ILE A 174 -37.03 -1.31 16.27
N GLU A 175 -35.86 -0.68 16.31
CA GLU A 175 -35.14 -0.37 17.54
C GLU A 175 -35.07 1.13 17.80
N ARG A 176 -35.14 1.50 19.09
CA ARG A 176 -35.07 2.88 19.56
C ARG A 176 -33.67 3.25 20.03
N GLY A 177 -33.45 4.53 20.28
CA GLY A 177 -32.17 5.08 20.69
C GLY A 177 -31.40 5.71 19.52
N ARG A 178 -30.26 6.28 19.88
CA ARG A 178 -29.28 6.92 18.99
C ARG A 178 -28.02 6.09 18.97
N VAL A 179 -27.39 5.99 17.81
CA VAL A 179 -26.11 5.26 17.68
C VAL A 179 -25.01 6.05 18.38
N THR A 180 -24.29 5.40 19.30
CA THR A 180 -23.13 5.97 19.99
C THR A 180 -21.81 5.49 19.39
N GLY A 181 -21.82 4.36 18.68
CA GLY A 181 -20.65 3.81 18.01
C GLY A 181 -20.96 2.47 17.34
N VAL A 182 -20.12 2.10 16.37
CA VAL A 182 -20.14 0.79 15.71
C VAL A 182 -18.72 0.23 15.79
N ALA A 183 -18.60 -1.02 16.24
CA ALA A 183 -17.35 -1.76 16.34
C ALA A 183 -17.54 -3.17 15.77
N GLY A 184 -16.44 -3.89 15.55
CA GLY A 184 -16.48 -5.26 15.02
C GLY A 184 -16.04 -5.34 13.56
N GLU A 185 -16.36 -6.44 12.90
CA GLU A 185 -15.98 -6.75 11.51
C GLU A 185 -17.13 -7.45 10.77
N PHE A 186 -16.98 -7.67 9.46
CA PHE A 186 -18.01 -8.34 8.66
C PHE A 186 -18.41 -9.68 9.29
N GLY A 187 -19.71 -9.87 9.57
CA GLY A 187 -20.27 -11.02 10.28
C GLY A 187 -20.35 -10.88 11.81
N GLU A 188 -19.67 -9.91 12.41
CA GLU A 188 -19.58 -9.73 13.86
C GLU A 188 -19.55 -8.24 14.24
N PHE A 189 -20.51 -7.43 13.77
CA PHE A 189 -20.64 -6.04 14.19
C PHE A 189 -21.42 -5.90 15.49
N SER A 190 -21.04 -4.90 16.26
CA SER A 190 -21.65 -4.48 17.52
C SER A 190 -21.97 -2.99 17.44
N ILE A 191 -23.25 -2.65 17.64
CA ILE A 191 -23.80 -1.29 17.55
C ILE A 191 -24.24 -0.85 18.95
N GLY A 192 -23.55 0.16 19.49
CA GLY A 192 -23.92 0.80 20.74
C GLY A 192 -25.07 1.80 20.55
N LEU A 193 -26.09 1.70 21.40
CA LEU A 193 -27.27 2.57 21.40
C LEU A 193 -27.48 3.24 22.75
N GLU A 194 -27.86 4.51 22.70
CA GLU A 194 -28.33 5.27 23.87
C GLU A 194 -29.77 5.73 23.67
N ALA A 195 -30.65 5.39 24.60
CA ALA A 195 -32.06 5.77 24.60
C ALA A 195 -32.47 6.31 25.97
N ARG A 196 -33.59 7.02 26.05
CA ARG A 196 -34.19 7.44 27.34
C ARG A 196 -35.40 6.61 27.74
N VAL A 197 -35.75 5.64 26.92
CA VAL A 197 -36.89 4.75 27.12
C VAL A 197 -36.43 3.31 27.03
N THR A 198 -36.70 2.51 28.07
CA THR A 198 -36.31 1.10 28.16
C THR A 198 -37.25 0.19 27.37
N GLU A 199 -36.89 -1.09 27.29
CA GLU A 199 -37.69 -2.15 26.64
C GLU A 199 -39.00 -2.45 27.39
N ASP A 200 -39.14 -2.00 28.63
CA ASP A 200 -40.38 -2.13 29.42
C ASP A 200 -41.51 -1.21 28.89
N CYS A 201 -41.22 -0.36 27.92
CA CYS A 201 -42.19 0.54 27.33
C CYS A 201 -43.23 -0.23 26.50
N ILE A 202 -44.44 -0.32 27.05
CA ILE A 202 -45.62 -0.93 26.40
C ILE A 202 -46.32 -0.02 25.38
N SER A 203 -45.68 1.08 24.95
CA SER A 203 -46.24 2.03 23.97
C SER A 203 -47.63 2.57 24.35
N CYS A 204 -47.86 2.89 25.63
CA CYS A 204 -49.15 3.42 26.09
C CYS A 204 -49.45 4.87 25.63
N MET A 205 -48.47 5.51 25.01
CA MET A 205 -48.48 6.88 24.46
C MET A 205 -48.69 8.01 25.48
N LYS A 206 -48.80 7.77 26.79
CA LYS A 206 -49.02 8.86 27.76
C LYS A 206 -47.92 9.93 27.74
N CYS A 207 -46.66 9.51 27.72
CA CYS A 207 -45.51 10.43 27.62
C CYS A 207 -45.50 11.23 26.31
N VAL A 208 -46.02 10.69 25.21
CA VAL A 208 -46.16 11.43 23.95
C VAL A 208 -47.21 12.54 24.07
N HIS A 209 -48.31 12.31 24.80
CA HIS A 209 -49.38 13.29 24.93
C HIS A 209 -49.06 14.40 25.94
N GLU A 210 -48.37 14.06 27.03
CA GLU A 210 -48.06 14.98 28.13
C GLU A 210 -46.65 15.60 28.02
N GLY A 211 -45.79 14.98 27.22
CA GLY A 211 -44.40 15.39 27.05
C GLY A 211 -44.22 16.64 26.18
N PRO A 212 -43.00 17.18 26.14
CA PRO A 212 -42.68 18.38 25.38
C PRO A 212 -42.89 18.18 23.86
N ASP A 213 -43.48 19.18 23.21
CA ASP A 213 -43.80 19.16 21.78
C ASP A 213 -42.56 18.84 20.93
N GLY A 214 -42.65 17.78 20.14
CA GLY A 214 -41.60 17.37 19.18
C GLY A 214 -40.37 16.71 19.81
N MET A 215 -40.39 16.42 21.11
CA MET A 215 -39.26 15.81 21.84
C MET A 215 -39.51 14.37 22.28
N VAL A 216 -40.71 13.82 22.03
CA VAL A 216 -41.06 12.42 22.29
C VAL A 216 -41.64 11.81 21.02
N THR A 217 -41.03 10.74 20.52
CA THR A 217 -41.47 10.03 19.30
C THR A 217 -42.61 9.04 19.60
N ARG A 218 -43.41 8.68 18.59
CA ARG A 218 -44.53 7.72 18.70
C ARG A 218 -44.13 6.30 18.31
N ARG A 219 -43.26 6.13 17.31
CA ARG A 219 -42.78 4.83 16.84
C ARG A 219 -41.32 4.93 16.39
N PRO A 220 -40.39 4.23 17.06
CA PRO A 220 -40.54 3.72 18.42
C PRO A 220 -40.70 4.88 19.42
N VAL A 221 -41.25 4.63 20.61
CA VAL A 221 -41.32 5.66 21.66
C VAL A 221 -39.94 5.86 22.26
N ASP A 222 -39.37 7.05 22.09
CA ASP A 222 -38.11 7.49 22.68
C ASP A 222 -38.15 9.00 22.96
N ILE A 223 -37.22 9.48 23.78
CA ILE A 223 -37.19 10.86 24.26
C ILE A 223 -35.88 11.52 23.82
N HIS A 224 -35.98 12.72 23.26
CA HIS A 224 -34.82 13.51 22.85
C HIS A 224 -33.88 13.79 24.03
N PRO A 225 -32.54 13.75 23.85
CA PRO A 225 -31.57 14.00 24.95
C PRO A 225 -31.69 15.41 25.55
N ASP A 226 -32.17 16.38 24.78
CA ASP A 226 -32.44 17.74 25.28
C ASP A 226 -33.83 17.93 25.91
N ALA A 227 -34.65 16.88 25.98
CA ALA A 227 -35.98 17.00 26.59
C ALA A 227 -35.86 17.36 28.08
N PRO A 228 -36.59 18.39 28.56
CA PRO A 228 -36.55 18.77 29.96
C PRO A 228 -37.21 17.71 30.84
N ASP A 229 -36.56 17.42 31.97
CA ASP A 229 -37.15 16.60 33.02
C ASP A 229 -38.35 17.30 33.69
N GLY A 230 -39.33 16.53 34.16
CA GLY A 230 -40.54 17.04 34.81
C GLY A 230 -41.61 15.98 35.06
N GLU A 231 -42.74 16.40 35.66
CA GLU A 231 -43.85 15.51 36.08
C GLU A 231 -44.45 14.66 34.94
N TRP A 232 -44.22 15.05 33.68
CA TRP A 232 -44.66 14.29 32.50
C TRP A 232 -43.87 12.99 32.30
N ALA A 233 -42.64 12.86 32.80
CA ALA A 233 -41.85 11.64 32.74
C ALA A 233 -42.42 10.55 33.68
N ASP A 234 -43.04 10.96 34.79
CA ASP A 234 -43.64 10.06 35.79
C ASP A 234 -44.99 9.43 35.32
N VAL A 235 -45.49 9.79 34.13
CA VAL A 235 -46.76 9.26 33.62
C VAL A 235 -46.64 7.82 33.09
N CYS A 236 -45.41 7.32 32.95
CA CYS A 236 -45.11 5.98 32.45
C CYS A 236 -45.61 4.91 33.44
N PRO A 237 -46.56 4.04 33.06
CA PRO A 237 -47.13 3.05 33.98
C PRO A 237 -46.18 1.87 34.27
N THR A 238 -45.09 1.74 33.52
CA THR A 238 -44.10 0.67 33.65
C THR A 238 -42.74 1.21 34.10
N ASP A 239 -42.66 2.49 34.47
CA ASP A 239 -41.41 3.16 34.87
C ASP A 239 -40.28 3.03 33.83
N ALA A 240 -40.64 2.88 32.54
CA ALA A 240 -39.69 2.67 31.45
C ALA A 240 -38.94 3.94 31.00
N ILE A 241 -39.08 5.08 31.68
CA ILE A 241 -38.43 6.34 31.29
C ILE A 241 -37.23 6.57 32.21
N GLU A 242 -36.04 6.65 31.62
CA GLU A 242 -34.77 6.88 32.29
C GLU A 242 -34.15 8.15 31.69
N MET A 243 -34.37 9.30 32.34
CA MET A 243 -33.94 10.60 31.82
C MET A 243 -32.41 10.77 31.75
N ASP A 244 -31.69 10.01 32.59
CA ASP A 244 -30.22 9.93 32.55
C ASP A 244 -29.70 9.03 31.41
N GLY A 245 -30.59 8.34 30.69
CA GLY A 245 -30.26 7.45 29.58
C GLY A 245 -30.03 6.00 29.98
N VAL A 246 -30.25 5.11 29.03
CA VAL A 246 -29.89 3.69 29.08
C VAL A 246 -29.09 3.32 27.86
N SER A 247 -28.01 2.56 28.08
CA SER A 247 -27.15 2.05 27.02
C SER A 247 -27.43 0.57 26.77
N ARG A 248 -27.40 0.18 25.50
CA ARG A 248 -27.49 -1.22 25.07
C ARG A 248 -26.68 -1.44 23.81
N GLU A 249 -26.55 -2.70 23.46
CA GLU A 249 -25.79 -3.15 22.30
C GLU A 249 -26.64 -4.07 21.44
N ILE A 250 -26.50 -3.96 20.13
CA ILE A 250 -27.13 -4.84 19.14
C ILE A 250 -26.04 -5.42 18.28
N GLU A 251 -26.11 -6.72 18.01
CA GLU A 251 -25.21 -7.41 17.09
C GLU A 251 -25.84 -7.46 15.70
N ALA A 252 -25.03 -7.44 14.65
CA ALA A 252 -25.46 -7.65 13.27
C ALA A 252 -24.29 -8.17 12.41
N ASP A 253 -24.60 -8.85 11.31
CA ASP A 253 -23.60 -9.31 10.35
C ASP A 253 -23.13 -8.18 9.43
N GLN A 254 -24.03 -7.26 9.11
CA GLN A 254 -23.76 -6.08 8.28
C GLN A 254 -24.49 -4.85 8.82
N VAL A 255 -23.95 -3.66 8.52
CA VAL A 255 -24.45 -2.37 8.99
C VAL A 255 -24.51 -1.38 7.82
N VAL A 256 -25.68 -0.77 7.64
CA VAL A 256 -25.90 0.36 6.73
C VAL A 256 -26.19 1.58 7.59
N TYR A 257 -25.22 2.50 7.69
CA TYR A 257 -25.32 3.72 8.48
C TYR A 257 -24.92 4.97 7.67
N PRO A 258 -25.86 5.58 6.93
CA PRO A 258 -25.58 6.77 6.12
C PRO A 258 -25.13 8.00 6.90
N GLY A 259 -25.43 8.06 8.21
CA GLY A 259 -24.96 9.11 9.11
C GLY A 259 -23.66 8.76 9.85
N GLY A 260 -23.07 7.60 9.57
CA GLY A 260 -21.80 7.15 10.15
C GLY A 260 -20.63 7.96 9.62
N ASP A 261 -19.52 7.92 10.36
CA ASP A 261 -18.27 8.56 9.94
C ASP A 261 -17.64 7.75 8.80
N PRO A 262 -17.52 8.30 7.58
CA PRO A 262 -16.84 7.64 6.48
C PRO A 262 -15.34 7.80 6.66
N LYS A 263 -14.74 7.17 7.68
CA LYS A 263 -13.28 7.08 7.77
C LYS A 263 -12.69 6.49 6.48
N SER A 264 -13.42 5.56 5.87
CA SER A 264 -13.18 5.02 4.54
C SER A 264 -13.98 5.77 3.46
N ARG A 265 -13.30 6.28 2.42
CA ARG A 265 -13.97 6.88 1.24
C ARG A 265 -14.76 5.85 0.41
N ALA A 266 -14.52 4.56 0.66
CA ALA A 266 -15.07 3.43 -0.10
C ALA A 266 -16.00 2.51 0.70
N GLY A 267 -16.18 2.78 2.00
CA GLY A 267 -16.78 1.85 2.94
C GLY A 267 -15.81 0.73 3.35
N ARG A 268 -16.20 -0.01 4.38
CA ARG A 268 -15.56 -1.25 4.80
C ARG A 268 -16.52 -2.39 4.47
N ILE A 269 -16.03 -3.57 4.07
CA ILE A 269 -16.94 -4.71 3.79
C ILE A 269 -17.86 -4.93 5.01
N GLY A 270 -19.17 -4.93 4.74
CA GLY A 270 -20.20 -5.07 5.76
C GLY A 270 -20.55 -3.80 6.54
N TYR A 271 -19.82 -2.68 6.37
CA TYR A 271 -20.13 -1.39 7.01
C TYR A 271 -20.18 -0.28 5.96
N TYR A 272 -21.39 0.19 5.68
CA TYR A 272 -21.68 1.11 4.59
C TYR A 272 -22.18 2.45 5.11
N THR A 273 -21.62 3.54 4.57
CA THR A 273 -21.98 4.93 4.91
C THR A 273 -22.85 5.61 3.86
N ASP A 274 -23.42 4.82 2.95
CA ASP A 274 -24.41 5.21 1.96
C ASP A 274 -25.58 4.19 1.96
N ALA A 275 -26.73 4.54 1.41
CA ALA A 275 -27.91 3.66 1.33
C ALA A 275 -28.49 3.58 -0.11
N GLY A 276 -27.68 3.85 -1.12
CA GLY A 276 -28.06 3.79 -2.52
C GLY A 276 -28.21 2.35 -3.05
N PRO A 277 -28.75 2.19 -4.28
CA PRO A 277 -29.00 0.88 -4.87
C PRO A 277 -27.76 -0.01 -5.01
N ALA A 278 -26.59 0.58 -5.27
CA ALA A 278 -25.33 -0.16 -5.35
C ALA A 278 -24.94 -0.77 -4.00
N THR A 279 -25.18 -0.03 -2.91
CA THR A 279 -24.96 -0.50 -1.55
C THR A 279 -25.90 -1.64 -1.20
N MET A 280 -27.18 -1.56 -1.58
CA MET A 280 -28.14 -2.64 -1.32
C MET A 280 -27.73 -3.93 -2.05
N ALA A 281 -27.37 -3.82 -3.33
CA ALA A 281 -26.85 -4.96 -4.08
C ALA A 281 -25.58 -5.55 -3.47
N ALA A 282 -24.68 -4.70 -2.93
CA ALA A 282 -23.49 -5.16 -2.23
C ALA A 282 -23.85 -5.92 -0.94
N VAL A 283 -24.74 -5.38 -0.10
CA VAL A 283 -25.22 -6.05 1.13
C VAL A 283 -25.85 -7.40 0.82
N GLU A 284 -26.76 -7.45 -0.14
CA GLU A 284 -27.45 -8.67 -0.59
C GLU A 284 -26.45 -9.73 -1.09
N SER A 285 -25.43 -9.31 -1.86
CA SER A 285 -24.43 -10.23 -2.41
C SER A 285 -23.53 -10.89 -1.34
N LEU A 286 -23.52 -10.33 -0.13
CA LEU A 286 -22.71 -10.79 0.99
C LEU A 286 -23.50 -11.55 2.06
N LEU A 287 -24.82 -11.68 1.91
CA LEU A 287 -25.63 -12.51 2.80
C LEU A 287 -25.13 -13.97 2.76
N GLY A 288 -24.92 -14.57 3.93
CA GLY A 288 -24.35 -15.92 4.04
C GLY A 288 -22.81 -15.98 4.00
N GLY A 289 -22.13 -14.85 3.84
CA GLY A 289 -20.68 -14.74 3.87
C GLY A 289 -20.02 -14.47 2.51
N ILE A 290 -18.69 -14.45 2.52
CA ILE A 290 -17.87 -14.13 1.34
C ILE A 290 -16.73 -15.14 1.20
N THR A 291 -16.38 -15.45 -0.05
CA THR A 291 -15.08 -16.02 -0.41
C THR A 291 -14.46 -15.16 -1.49
N LYS A 292 -13.22 -14.75 -1.29
CA LYS A 292 -12.50 -13.87 -2.22
C LYS A 292 -11.01 -14.20 -2.22
N PRO A 293 -10.24 -13.68 -3.20
CA PRO A 293 -8.79 -13.84 -3.18
C PRO A 293 -8.19 -13.23 -1.92
N ASP A 294 -7.11 -13.84 -1.45
CA ASP A 294 -6.27 -13.31 -0.39
C ASP A 294 -5.10 -12.55 -1.03
N PHE A 295 -5.10 -11.24 -0.81
CA PHE A 295 -4.26 -10.32 -1.57
C PHE A 295 -2.90 -10.04 -0.92
N LEU A 296 -2.76 -10.24 0.39
CA LEU A 296 -1.62 -9.74 1.15
C LEU A 296 -0.85 -10.87 1.84
N ASP A 297 0.47 -10.79 1.83
CA ASP A 297 1.31 -11.48 2.79
C ASP A 297 1.72 -10.50 3.90
N PHE A 298 1.81 -11.01 5.13
CA PHE A 298 2.14 -10.22 6.30
C PHE A 298 3.08 -10.96 7.24
N GLU A 299 4.22 -10.34 7.54
CA GLU A 299 5.29 -10.91 8.34
C GLU A 299 5.62 -10.01 9.55
N MET A 300 5.06 -10.37 10.72
CA MET A 300 5.29 -9.62 11.95
C MET A 300 6.76 -9.57 12.37
N ASP A 301 7.56 -10.58 12.03
CA ASP A 301 9.00 -10.62 12.35
C ASP A 301 9.80 -9.53 11.62
N VAL A 302 9.26 -9.00 10.51
CA VAL A 302 9.84 -7.90 9.71
C VAL A 302 9.20 -6.54 10.06
N CYS A 303 8.13 -6.54 10.86
CA CYS A 303 7.31 -5.37 11.10
C CYS A 303 8.01 -4.35 12.01
N ALA A 304 8.07 -3.09 11.56
CA ALA A 304 8.64 -1.98 12.31
C ALA A 304 7.76 -1.48 13.49
N SER A 305 6.63 -2.12 13.78
CA SER A 305 5.81 -1.77 14.94
C SER A 305 6.47 -2.13 16.29
N GLY A 306 7.62 -2.83 16.27
CA GLY A 306 8.38 -3.17 17.47
C GLY A 306 7.70 -4.23 18.35
N SER A 307 8.35 -4.60 19.46
CA SER A 307 7.86 -5.62 20.42
C SER A 307 8.02 -5.18 21.89
N SER A 308 8.17 -3.86 22.10
CA SER A 308 8.52 -3.25 23.39
C SER A 308 7.30 -2.78 24.18
N ASN A 309 6.08 -3.11 23.75
CA ASN A 309 4.83 -2.60 24.31
C ASN A 309 4.80 -1.05 24.37
N GLN A 310 5.45 -0.42 23.39
CA GLN A 310 5.48 1.02 23.11
C GLN A 310 4.79 1.27 21.76
N GLU A 311 4.39 2.51 21.49
CA GLU A 311 3.82 2.87 20.19
C GLU A 311 4.88 2.68 19.11
N GLY A 312 4.61 1.76 18.18
CA GLY A 312 5.46 1.45 17.04
C GLY A 312 4.98 2.08 15.74
N CYS A 313 5.70 1.80 14.63
CA CYS A 313 5.35 2.24 13.28
C CYS A 313 3.84 2.08 12.95
N ARG A 314 3.25 3.11 12.33
CA ARG A 314 1.82 3.20 11.99
C ARG A 314 1.55 3.34 10.50
N ALA A 315 2.58 3.30 9.65
CA ALA A 315 2.46 3.62 8.22
C ALA A 315 1.32 2.87 7.51
N CYS A 316 1.27 1.54 7.61
CA CYS A 316 0.22 0.74 6.96
C CYS A 316 -1.18 0.95 7.57
N TYR A 317 -1.25 1.29 8.87
CA TYR A 317 -2.50 1.60 9.56
C TYR A 317 -3.07 2.93 9.08
N ASP A 318 -2.24 3.97 9.08
CA ASP A 318 -2.65 5.32 8.66
C ASP A 318 -2.90 5.39 7.14
N ALA A 319 -2.25 4.54 6.34
CA ALA A 319 -2.44 4.46 4.89
C ALA A 319 -3.68 3.66 4.44
N CYS A 320 -4.28 2.81 5.29
CA CYS A 320 -5.36 1.91 4.86
C CYS A 320 -6.69 2.64 4.72
N PRO A 321 -7.26 2.78 3.49
CA PRO A 321 -8.53 3.49 3.31
C PRO A 321 -9.76 2.62 3.62
N HIS A 322 -9.57 1.36 4.03
CA HIS A 322 -10.63 0.36 4.20
C HIS A 322 -10.78 -0.14 5.64
N ASP A 323 -10.03 0.45 6.59
CA ASP A 323 -9.92 -0.01 7.97
C ASP A 323 -9.63 -1.52 8.08
N ALA A 324 -8.90 -2.07 7.09
CA ALA A 324 -8.49 -3.46 7.06
C ALA A 324 -7.25 -3.71 7.93
N VAL A 325 -6.52 -2.65 8.29
CA VAL A 325 -5.37 -2.71 9.19
C VAL A 325 -5.79 -2.19 10.54
N ALA A 326 -5.53 -2.96 11.60
CA ALA A 326 -5.80 -2.60 12.98
C ALA A 326 -4.51 -2.59 13.80
N LYS A 327 -4.51 -1.79 14.87
CA LYS A 327 -3.47 -1.80 15.92
C LYS A 327 -4.09 -2.20 17.26
N PRO A 328 -4.29 -3.51 17.52
CA PRO A 328 -4.90 -3.98 18.77
C PRO A 328 -4.06 -3.63 20.01
N ARG A 329 -2.73 -3.46 19.82
CA ARG A 329 -1.78 -2.96 20.81
C ARG A 329 -0.82 -1.95 20.15
N PRO A 330 -0.12 -1.12 20.95
CA PRO A 330 0.84 -0.15 20.42
C PRO A 330 1.94 -0.78 19.53
N ASP A 331 2.33 -2.02 19.84
CA ASP A 331 3.40 -2.79 19.19
C ASP A 331 2.89 -3.96 18.33
N GLU A 332 1.59 -3.98 18.00
CA GLU A 332 0.97 -5.05 17.22
C GLU A 332 0.23 -4.44 16.03
N VAL A 333 0.34 -5.11 14.88
CA VAL A 333 -0.42 -4.81 13.67
C VAL A 333 -1.17 -6.08 13.29
N ASP A 334 -2.44 -5.93 12.98
CA ASP A 334 -3.30 -7.01 12.53
C ASP A 334 -3.97 -6.60 11.22
N ILE A 335 -4.14 -7.54 10.30
CA ILE A 335 -4.72 -7.28 8.97
C ILE A 335 -5.92 -8.20 8.79
N ASP A 336 -7.11 -7.63 8.60
CA ASP A 336 -8.31 -8.35 8.22
C ASP A 336 -8.30 -8.59 6.69
N PRO A 337 -8.00 -9.83 6.23
CA PRO A 337 -7.94 -10.12 4.80
C PRO A 337 -9.33 -10.03 4.14
N ILE A 338 -10.41 -10.15 4.93
CA ILE A 338 -11.77 -9.98 4.42
C ILE A 338 -12.05 -8.50 4.13
N ALA A 339 -11.62 -7.59 4.99
CA ALA A 339 -11.79 -6.15 4.76
C ALA A 339 -10.89 -5.60 3.64
N CYS A 340 -9.70 -6.20 3.40
CA CYS A 340 -8.73 -5.72 2.41
C CYS A 340 -9.27 -5.67 0.97
N GLN A 341 -9.36 -4.49 0.33
CA GLN A 341 -9.88 -4.36 -1.06
C GLN A 341 -8.80 -4.41 -2.15
N ASN A 342 -7.64 -5.00 -1.89
CA ASN A 342 -6.55 -5.09 -2.88
C ASN A 342 -6.11 -3.73 -3.45
N CYS A 343 -5.96 -2.68 -2.63
CA CYS A 343 -5.55 -1.36 -3.14
C CYS A 343 -4.03 -1.12 -3.10
N GLY A 344 -3.27 -1.86 -2.28
CA GLY A 344 -1.81 -1.72 -2.19
C GLY A 344 -1.28 -0.50 -1.42
N ALA A 345 -2.14 0.35 -0.85
CA ALA A 345 -1.69 1.51 -0.07
C ALA A 345 -0.81 1.14 1.13
N CYS A 346 -1.17 0.06 1.85
CA CYS A 346 -0.36 -0.43 2.96
C CYS A 346 1.01 -0.94 2.49
N THR A 347 1.05 -1.63 1.34
CA THR A 347 2.27 -2.18 0.75
C THR A 347 3.21 -1.07 0.29
N SER A 348 2.73 -0.05 -0.42
CA SER A 348 3.58 1.07 -0.85
C SER A 348 4.08 1.95 0.30
N SER A 349 3.33 2.00 1.42
CA SER A 349 3.72 2.71 2.64
C SER A 349 4.66 1.94 3.56
N CYS A 350 4.82 0.62 3.38
CA CYS A 350 5.58 -0.21 4.29
C CYS A 350 7.07 -0.22 3.89
N PRO A 351 7.96 0.45 4.65
CA PRO A 351 9.34 0.56 4.23
C PRO A 351 10.08 -0.77 4.40
N THR A 352 9.72 -1.60 5.39
CA THR A 352 10.40 -2.89 5.68
C THR A 352 9.93 -4.05 4.81
N GLY A 353 8.84 -3.89 4.05
CA GLY A 353 8.23 -4.98 3.29
C GLY A 353 7.47 -6.00 4.15
N ALA A 354 7.20 -5.69 5.42
CA ALA A 354 6.43 -6.56 6.31
C ALA A 354 5.01 -6.84 5.81
N VAL A 355 4.42 -5.94 5.01
CA VAL A 355 3.18 -6.20 4.28
C VAL A 355 3.43 -6.07 2.78
N SER A 356 3.09 -7.10 2.02
CA SER A 356 3.32 -7.16 0.58
C SER A 356 2.08 -7.66 -0.15
N LEU A 357 1.84 -7.11 -1.34
CA LEU A 357 0.84 -7.64 -2.26
C LEU A 357 1.40 -8.92 -2.90
N ARG A 358 0.52 -9.91 -3.02
CA ARG A 358 0.82 -11.16 -3.73
C ARG A 358 0.74 -10.98 -5.23
N GLU A 359 -0.24 -10.19 -5.69
CA GLU A 359 -0.55 -10.02 -7.09
C GLU A 359 -1.15 -8.63 -7.36
N PRO A 360 -0.44 -7.73 -8.06
CA PRO A 360 0.97 -7.88 -8.49
C PRO A 360 1.94 -7.75 -7.31
N SER A 361 2.98 -8.58 -7.30
CA SER A 361 4.11 -8.44 -6.38
C SER A 361 5.06 -7.32 -6.87
N ASN A 362 5.86 -6.75 -5.97
CA ASN A 362 6.89 -5.78 -6.35
C ASN A 362 7.90 -6.38 -7.34
N GLU A 363 8.28 -7.66 -7.16
CA GLU A 363 9.17 -8.35 -8.08
C GLU A 363 8.55 -8.47 -9.47
N ARG A 364 7.28 -8.89 -9.56
CA ARG A 364 6.56 -8.95 -10.84
C ARG A 364 6.59 -7.59 -11.54
N ILE A 365 6.29 -6.51 -10.80
CA ILE A 365 6.31 -5.15 -11.35
C ILE A 365 7.72 -4.77 -11.83
N ALA A 366 8.76 -5.07 -11.06
CA ALA A 366 10.14 -4.83 -11.45
C ALA A 366 10.50 -5.55 -12.76
N ARG A 367 10.16 -6.84 -12.89
CA ARG A 367 10.40 -7.62 -14.11
C ARG A 367 9.66 -7.08 -15.33
N GLU A 368 8.41 -6.64 -15.15
CA GLU A 368 7.65 -6.00 -16.22
C GLU A 368 8.31 -4.68 -16.67
N VAL A 369 8.75 -3.83 -15.73
CA VAL A 369 9.47 -2.57 -16.02
C VAL A 369 10.79 -2.82 -16.74
N GLU A 370 11.59 -3.75 -16.23
CA GLU A 370 12.87 -4.15 -16.83
C GLU A 370 12.69 -4.63 -18.28
N ALA A 371 11.67 -5.44 -18.56
CA ALA A 371 11.39 -5.94 -19.89
C ALA A 371 10.82 -4.87 -20.84
N LEU A 372 10.06 -3.89 -20.34
CA LEU A 372 9.59 -2.74 -21.14
C LEU A 372 10.75 -1.83 -21.56
N LEU A 373 11.76 -1.69 -20.71
CA LEU A 373 12.93 -0.83 -20.93
C LEU A 373 14.15 -1.62 -21.43
N GLY A 374 14.04 -2.94 -21.51
CA GLY A 374 15.01 -3.82 -22.13
C GLY A 374 14.90 -3.70 -23.65
N THR A 375 15.85 -3.00 -24.26
CA THR A 375 16.03 -3.10 -25.71
C THR A 375 16.91 -4.34 -25.95
N GLY A 376 16.51 -5.25 -26.85
CA GLY A 376 17.25 -6.46 -27.25
C GLY A 376 18.62 -6.20 -27.92
N ALA A 377 19.36 -5.21 -27.43
CA ALA A 377 20.53 -4.58 -28.02
C ALA A 377 21.83 -5.35 -27.77
N ASP A 378 21.74 -6.64 -27.46
CA ASP A 378 22.89 -7.55 -27.42
C ASP A 378 23.14 -8.21 -28.78
N GLN A 379 23.16 -7.42 -29.85
CA GLN A 379 23.89 -7.77 -31.07
C GLN A 379 24.65 -6.55 -31.60
N GLY A 380 25.92 -6.44 -31.20
CA GLY A 380 26.94 -5.52 -31.71
C GLY A 380 27.23 -5.68 -33.21
N GLY A 381 26.23 -5.39 -34.06
CA GLY A 381 26.35 -5.20 -35.49
C GLY A 381 26.45 -3.72 -35.81
N TRP A 382 27.49 -3.33 -36.56
CA TRP A 382 27.68 -1.98 -37.15
C TRP A 382 26.44 -1.43 -37.90
N LEU A 383 25.48 -2.29 -38.25
CA LEU A 383 24.18 -1.90 -38.80
C LEU A 383 23.18 -1.71 -37.64
N SER A 384 23.29 -0.59 -36.93
CA SER A 384 22.15 -0.04 -36.19
C SER A 384 21.07 0.24 -37.24
N ARG A 385 20.17 -0.73 -37.43
CA ARG A 385 18.96 -0.58 -38.23
C ARG A 385 18.15 0.47 -37.49
N GLY A 386 18.03 1.66 -38.07
CA GLY A 386 17.28 2.74 -37.47
C GLY A 386 15.85 2.29 -37.27
N SER A 387 15.45 2.06 -36.02
CA SER A 387 14.06 1.99 -35.65
C SER A 387 13.62 3.40 -35.30
N SER A 388 12.59 3.88 -35.98
CA SER A 388 11.71 4.95 -35.53
C SER A 388 10.88 4.43 -34.34
N GLY A 389 11.58 3.95 -33.30
CA GLY A 389 10.99 3.42 -32.07
C GLY A 389 10.75 4.52 -31.05
N ILE A 390 10.42 4.13 -29.82
CA ILE A 390 10.07 5.08 -28.76
C ILE A 390 11.34 5.80 -28.27
N GLU A 391 11.47 7.10 -28.56
CA GLU A 391 12.67 7.88 -28.19
C GLU A 391 12.69 8.32 -26.72
N LYS A 392 11.51 8.52 -26.12
CA LYS A 392 11.33 8.93 -24.71
C LYS A 392 10.43 7.90 -24.01
N PRO A 393 10.97 6.76 -23.55
CA PRO A 393 10.15 5.76 -22.91
C PRO A 393 9.55 6.32 -21.61
N ILE A 394 8.22 6.43 -21.57
CA ILE A 394 7.47 6.79 -20.36
C ILE A 394 6.86 5.52 -19.81
N VAL A 395 7.33 5.07 -18.64
CA VAL A 395 6.70 3.95 -17.93
C VAL A 395 5.42 4.46 -17.29
N ALA A 396 4.29 3.86 -17.62
CA ALA A 396 2.99 4.23 -17.09
C ALA A 396 2.45 3.14 -16.16
N PHE A 397 2.42 3.40 -14.86
CA PHE A 397 1.73 2.50 -13.93
C PHE A 397 0.23 2.72 -14.02
N THR A 398 -0.50 1.74 -14.54
CA THR A 398 -1.90 1.87 -14.92
C THR A 398 -2.82 1.21 -13.91
N CYS A 399 -3.70 1.98 -13.28
CA CYS A 399 -4.70 1.47 -12.36
C CYS A 399 -5.74 0.58 -13.07
N GLY A 400 -5.83 -0.68 -12.64
CA GLY A 400 -6.75 -1.68 -13.18
C GLY A 400 -8.23 -1.45 -12.86
N GLU A 401 -8.57 -0.56 -11.92
CA GLU A 401 -9.97 -0.29 -11.55
C GLU A 401 -10.72 0.54 -12.61
N ARG A 402 -10.04 1.46 -13.31
CA ARG A 402 -10.67 2.35 -14.30
C ARG A 402 -9.73 2.85 -15.40
N ALA A 403 -8.46 3.09 -15.09
CA ALA A 403 -7.56 3.75 -16.04
C ALA A 403 -7.31 2.88 -17.28
N ASP A 404 -7.16 1.57 -17.08
CA ASP A 404 -6.95 0.60 -18.16
C ASP A 404 -8.14 0.55 -19.15
N ASP A 405 -9.36 0.46 -18.62
CA ASP A 405 -10.60 0.50 -19.42
C ASP A 405 -10.73 1.81 -20.22
N ALA A 406 -10.35 2.93 -19.62
CA ALA A 406 -10.43 4.23 -20.26
C ALA A 406 -9.44 4.37 -21.43
N LEU A 407 -8.19 3.90 -21.26
CA LEU A 407 -7.20 3.87 -22.34
C LEU A 407 -7.68 3.00 -23.51
N SER A 408 -8.25 1.83 -23.21
CA SER A 408 -8.86 0.95 -24.21
C SER A 408 -9.98 1.64 -24.98
N GLU A 409 -10.84 2.39 -24.29
CA GLU A 409 -11.92 3.17 -24.91
C GLU A 409 -11.38 4.32 -25.78
N PHE A 410 -10.30 4.98 -25.38
CA PHE A 410 -9.64 6.00 -26.19
C PHE A 410 -9.10 5.43 -27.49
N GLY A 411 -8.46 4.26 -27.44
CA GLY A 411 -8.02 3.52 -28.63
C GLY A 411 -9.17 3.19 -29.59
N LYS A 412 -10.30 2.71 -29.07
CA LYS A 412 -11.51 2.42 -29.87
C LYS A 412 -12.07 3.68 -30.54
N ARG A 413 -12.06 4.81 -29.83
CA ARG A 413 -12.48 6.10 -30.37
C ARG A 413 -11.57 6.57 -31.49
N ALA A 414 -10.25 6.44 -31.34
CA ALA A 414 -9.28 6.73 -32.39
C ALA A 414 -9.61 5.96 -33.69
N ALA A 415 -9.80 4.64 -33.58
CA ALA A 415 -10.15 3.79 -34.72
C ALA A 415 -11.51 4.12 -35.36
N SER A 416 -12.47 4.63 -34.59
CA SER A 416 -13.81 5.01 -35.08
C SER A 416 -13.86 6.35 -35.83
N GLY A 417 -12.73 7.06 -35.92
CA GLY A 417 -12.61 8.37 -36.57
C GLY A 417 -12.45 9.54 -35.60
N GLY A 418 -12.16 9.28 -34.32
CA GLY A 418 -11.64 10.30 -33.39
C GLY A 418 -10.18 10.59 -33.70
N GLU A 419 -9.75 11.85 -33.55
CA GLU A 419 -8.33 12.23 -33.59
C GLU A 419 -7.77 12.14 -32.16
N ILE A 420 -7.58 10.91 -31.66
CA ILE A 420 -6.94 10.64 -30.36
C ILE A 420 -5.60 9.99 -30.62
N GLU A 421 -4.54 10.76 -30.39
CA GLU A 421 -3.14 10.36 -30.53
C GLU A 421 -2.42 10.90 -29.30
N TYR A 422 -1.69 10.05 -28.60
CA TYR A 422 -0.99 10.39 -27.36
C TYR A 422 0.41 9.78 -27.36
N PRO A 423 1.34 10.27 -26.53
CA PRO A 423 2.69 9.72 -26.46
C PRO A 423 2.70 8.19 -26.25
N PRO A 424 3.63 7.44 -26.85
CA PRO A 424 3.70 5.98 -26.69
C PRO A 424 4.18 5.57 -25.30
N ILE A 425 3.30 5.69 -24.30
CA ILE A 425 3.53 5.22 -22.94
C ILE A 425 3.67 3.70 -22.90
N LEU A 426 4.49 3.20 -21.98
CA LEU A 426 4.77 1.78 -21.74
C LEU A 426 4.02 1.34 -20.47
N PRO A 427 2.80 0.76 -20.58
CA PRO A 427 1.97 0.46 -19.43
C PRO A 427 2.49 -0.73 -18.63
N VAL A 428 2.47 -0.59 -17.30
CA VAL A 428 2.63 -1.64 -16.30
C VAL A 428 1.33 -1.71 -15.52
N GLY A 429 0.61 -2.82 -15.64
CA GLY A 429 -0.71 -2.97 -15.02
C GLY A 429 -0.57 -3.18 -13.52
N VAL A 430 -1.21 -2.31 -12.72
CA VAL A 430 -1.33 -2.49 -11.27
C VAL A 430 -2.78 -2.59 -10.85
N ASN A 431 -3.06 -3.33 -9.79
CA ASN A 431 -4.39 -3.41 -9.15
C ASN A 431 -4.96 -2.00 -8.87
N CYS A 432 -4.16 -1.12 -8.29
CA CYS A 432 -4.51 0.28 -8.04
C CYS A 432 -3.25 1.16 -8.14
N ALA A 433 -3.44 2.44 -8.49
CA ALA A 433 -2.36 3.43 -8.40
C ALA A 433 -1.79 3.57 -6.98
N ASP A 434 -2.52 3.17 -5.94
CA ASP A 434 -2.08 3.13 -4.54
C ASP A 434 -0.92 2.16 -4.28
N THR A 435 -0.76 1.13 -5.11
CA THR A 435 0.40 0.23 -5.10
C THR A 435 1.71 0.95 -5.46
N VAL A 436 1.63 2.01 -6.27
CA VAL A 436 2.82 2.73 -6.75
C VAL A 436 3.35 3.65 -5.64
N GLY A 437 4.59 3.37 -5.22
CA GLY A 437 5.36 4.16 -4.24
C GLY A 437 6.69 4.65 -4.80
N GLU A 438 7.57 5.10 -3.91
CA GLU A 438 8.89 5.65 -4.29
C GLU A 438 9.81 4.62 -4.95
N SER A 439 9.76 3.37 -4.49
CA SER A 439 10.55 2.25 -4.99
C SER A 439 10.30 1.96 -6.47
N HIS A 440 9.02 1.89 -6.85
CA HIS A 440 8.56 1.68 -8.23
C HIS A 440 9.05 2.78 -9.18
N VAL A 441 8.94 4.04 -8.75
CA VAL A 441 9.35 5.19 -9.56
C VAL A 441 10.87 5.26 -9.68
N ALA A 442 11.59 5.06 -8.57
CA ALA A 442 13.05 5.02 -8.58
C ALA A 442 13.56 3.91 -9.52
N HIS A 443 12.96 2.73 -9.45
CA HIS A 443 13.34 1.60 -10.30
C HIS A 443 13.09 1.85 -11.78
N ALA A 444 11.91 2.37 -12.16
CA ALA A 444 11.64 2.71 -13.56
C ALA A 444 12.66 3.72 -14.13
N LEU A 445 13.05 4.73 -13.34
CA LEU A 445 14.09 5.68 -13.73
C LEU A 445 15.48 5.02 -13.81
N ALA A 446 15.79 4.11 -12.88
CA ALA A 446 17.03 3.32 -12.89
C ALA A 446 17.14 2.36 -14.09
N CYS A 447 16.01 1.90 -14.64
CA CYS A 447 15.97 1.09 -15.85
C CYS A 447 16.01 1.91 -17.16
N GLY A 448 16.04 3.24 -17.07
CA GLY A 448 16.19 4.12 -18.23
C GLY A 448 14.92 4.86 -18.68
N ALA A 449 13.83 4.84 -17.90
CA ALA A 449 12.64 5.62 -18.24
C ALA A 449 12.96 7.12 -18.35
N ALA A 450 12.51 7.76 -19.42
CA ALA A 450 12.58 9.21 -19.58
C ALA A 450 11.62 9.93 -18.63
N GLY A 451 10.53 9.27 -18.23
CA GLY A 451 9.60 9.74 -17.21
C GLY A 451 8.70 8.62 -16.73
N VAL A 452 8.01 8.87 -15.62
CA VAL A 452 7.08 7.94 -15.00
C VAL A 452 5.71 8.58 -14.88
N ALA A 453 4.70 7.95 -15.46
CA ALA A 453 3.31 8.36 -15.36
C ALA A 453 2.57 7.43 -14.39
N VAL A 454 1.88 8.00 -13.41
CA VAL A 454 0.95 7.26 -12.54
C VAL A 454 -0.46 7.53 -13.05
N LEU A 455 -1.08 6.53 -13.67
CA LEU A 455 -2.42 6.65 -14.26
C LEU A 455 -3.46 6.13 -13.26
N GLY A 456 -4.22 7.06 -12.67
CA GLY A 456 -5.20 6.77 -11.63
C GLY A 456 -6.64 7.10 -12.03
N CYS A 457 -7.54 7.00 -11.05
CA CYS A 457 -8.97 7.23 -11.23
C CYS A 457 -9.42 8.69 -11.00
N GLY A 458 -8.49 9.61 -10.75
CA GLY A 458 -8.81 11.01 -10.42
C GLY A 458 -9.62 11.16 -9.11
N CYS A 459 -10.54 12.13 -9.11
CA CYS A 459 -11.41 12.45 -7.97
C CYS A 459 -12.35 11.31 -7.56
N ASP A 460 -12.72 10.45 -8.52
CA ASP A 460 -13.68 9.36 -8.31
C ASP A 460 -13.01 8.02 -7.98
N CYS A 461 -11.79 8.03 -7.44
CA CYS A 461 -11.08 6.83 -7.02
C CYS A 461 -11.90 6.02 -6.01
N ARG A 462 -11.95 4.70 -6.22
CA ARG A 462 -12.69 3.73 -5.38
C ARG A 462 -12.05 3.46 -4.03
N HIS A 463 -10.87 4.01 -3.73
CA HIS A 463 -10.13 3.71 -2.50
C HIS A 463 -9.74 5.00 -1.76
N SER A 464 -8.71 5.70 -2.25
CA SER A 464 -8.07 6.80 -1.49
C SER A 464 -8.40 8.20 -2.01
N GLY A 465 -8.96 8.32 -3.21
CA GLY A 465 -9.09 9.62 -3.90
C GLY A 465 -7.79 10.11 -4.56
N PRO A 466 -7.76 11.36 -5.06
CA PRO A 466 -6.61 11.91 -5.78
C PRO A 466 -5.51 12.47 -4.86
N ASP A 467 -5.87 13.02 -3.69
CA ASP A 467 -4.96 13.77 -2.81
C ASP A 467 -3.63 13.03 -2.51
N PRO A 468 -3.62 11.73 -2.13
CA PRO A 468 -2.38 11.03 -1.78
C PRO A 468 -1.41 10.85 -2.96
N LYS A 469 -1.92 10.84 -4.20
CA LYS A 469 -1.10 10.63 -5.39
C LYS A 469 -0.45 11.93 -5.86
N GLU A 470 -1.14 13.06 -5.71
CA GLU A 470 -0.54 14.37 -5.98
C GLU A 470 0.62 14.67 -5.03
N GLU A 471 0.44 14.42 -3.72
CA GLU A 471 1.50 14.57 -2.72
C GLU A 471 2.71 13.68 -3.02
N LEU A 472 2.48 12.41 -3.41
CA LEU A 472 3.54 11.50 -3.85
C LEU A 472 4.31 12.07 -5.06
N VAL A 473 3.61 12.55 -6.09
CA VAL A 473 4.25 13.10 -7.30
C VAL A 473 5.07 14.35 -6.98
N GLU A 474 4.56 15.28 -6.18
CA GLU A 474 5.30 16.46 -5.76
C GLU A 474 6.58 16.09 -4.99
N ARG A 475 6.46 15.11 -4.09
CA ARG A 475 7.58 14.60 -3.30
C ARG A 475 8.62 13.91 -4.18
N LEU A 476 8.22 13.04 -5.09
CA LEU A 476 9.15 12.35 -5.99
C LEU A 476 9.81 13.31 -6.99
N ASN A 477 9.08 14.30 -7.52
CA ASN A 477 9.69 15.35 -8.33
C ASN A 477 10.69 16.23 -7.56
N ARG A 478 10.59 16.29 -6.22
CA ARG A 478 11.66 16.86 -5.38
C ARG A 478 12.88 15.95 -5.35
N ALA A 479 12.69 14.64 -5.18
CA ALA A 479 13.78 13.66 -5.22
C ALA A 479 14.52 13.67 -6.57
N THR A 480 13.80 13.62 -7.69
CA THR A 480 14.40 13.57 -9.03
C THR A 480 15.15 14.86 -9.37
N ARG A 481 14.68 16.02 -8.92
CA ARG A 481 15.45 17.27 -9.00
C ARG A 481 16.71 17.23 -8.16
N ASP A 482 16.63 16.75 -6.92
CA ASP A 482 17.80 16.64 -6.04
C ASP A 482 18.85 15.64 -6.61
N LEU A 483 18.40 14.61 -7.35
CA LEU A 483 19.23 13.66 -8.10
C LEU A 483 19.76 14.21 -9.45
N GLY A 484 19.45 15.46 -9.81
CA GLY A 484 19.92 16.06 -11.07
C GLY A 484 19.17 15.61 -12.33
N LEU A 485 18.04 14.91 -12.19
CA LEU A 485 17.25 14.42 -13.32
C LEU A 485 16.22 15.44 -13.84
N GLY A 486 15.89 16.47 -13.06
CA GLY A 486 14.74 17.35 -13.32
C GLY A 486 13.42 16.76 -12.82
N GLU A 487 12.29 17.31 -13.26
CA GLU A 487 10.97 16.74 -12.97
C GLU A 487 10.69 15.58 -13.94
N ARG A 488 10.29 14.43 -13.41
CA ARG A 488 10.21 13.16 -14.16
C ARG A 488 8.95 12.37 -13.87
N VAL A 489 8.10 12.83 -12.96
CA VAL A 489 6.94 12.08 -12.48
C VAL A 489 5.67 12.89 -12.71
N GLY A 490 4.62 12.27 -13.22
CA GLY A 490 3.31 12.91 -13.40
C GLY A 490 2.17 12.00 -12.96
N PHE A 491 1.09 12.57 -12.43
CA PHE A 491 -0.16 11.88 -12.19
C PHE A 491 -1.19 12.29 -13.25
N PHE A 492 -1.89 11.32 -13.82
CA PHE A 492 -2.90 11.56 -14.84
C PHE A 492 -4.13 10.70 -14.58
N ALA A 493 -5.31 11.22 -14.91
CA ALA A 493 -6.57 10.50 -14.81
C ALA A 493 -7.23 10.46 -16.20
N PRO A 494 -7.22 9.33 -16.90
CA PRO A 494 -7.91 9.20 -18.19
C PRO A 494 -9.42 9.06 -17.98
N GLU A 495 -10.12 10.16 -17.74
CA GLU A 495 -11.58 10.11 -17.60
C GLU A 495 -12.25 9.87 -18.95
N ALA A 496 -13.14 8.88 -19.03
CA ALA A 496 -13.79 8.47 -20.29
C ALA A 496 -14.56 9.63 -20.99
N GLY A 497 -14.93 10.68 -20.25
CA GLY A 497 -15.61 11.87 -20.77
C GLY A 497 -14.69 12.96 -21.32
N GLU A 498 -13.39 12.92 -21.01
CA GLU A 498 -12.45 14.02 -21.24
C GLU A 498 -11.10 13.52 -21.84
N PRO A 499 -11.13 12.75 -22.95
CA PRO A 499 -9.90 12.25 -23.57
C PRO A 499 -8.95 13.36 -24.01
N GLU A 500 -9.48 14.49 -24.49
CA GLU A 500 -8.65 15.58 -24.99
C GLU A 500 -7.80 16.20 -23.87
N GLU A 501 -8.35 16.38 -22.67
CA GLU A 501 -7.60 16.93 -21.52
C GLU A 501 -6.50 15.98 -21.04
N PHE A 502 -6.81 14.68 -21.01
CA PHE A 502 -5.82 13.65 -20.71
C PHE A 502 -4.66 13.66 -21.72
N VAL A 503 -4.97 13.64 -23.02
CA VAL A 503 -3.99 13.64 -24.11
C VAL A 503 -3.14 14.91 -24.07
N GLU A 504 -3.75 16.08 -23.91
CA GLU A 504 -3.04 17.37 -23.80
C GLU A 504 -2.07 17.36 -22.63
N SER A 505 -2.52 16.88 -21.46
CA SER A 505 -1.69 16.83 -20.25
C SER A 505 -0.52 15.85 -20.38
N LEU A 506 -0.76 14.66 -20.90
CA LEU A 506 0.27 13.64 -21.10
C LEU A 506 1.29 14.06 -22.16
N SER A 507 0.85 14.69 -23.25
CA SER A 507 1.73 15.22 -24.29
C SER A 507 2.59 16.37 -23.76
N ALA A 508 1.99 17.29 -22.99
CA ALA A 508 2.73 18.37 -22.36
C ALA A 508 3.79 17.85 -21.38
N PHE A 509 3.49 16.74 -20.68
CA PHE A 509 4.46 16.06 -19.84
C PHE A 509 5.61 15.48 -20.66
N GLU A 510 5.36 14.69 -21.70
CA GLU A 510 6.42 14.15 -22.58
C GLU A 510 7.31 15.26 -23.16
N ASP A 511 6.72 16.35 -23.63
CA ASP A 511 7.43 17.52 -24.18
C ASP A 511 8.38 18.15 -23.15
N SER A 512 7.98 18.15 -21.87
CA SER A 512 8.79 18.67 -20.77
C SER A 512 9.98 17.77 -20.41
N LEU A 513 9.91 16.48 -20.74
CA LEU A 513 10.96 15.51 -20.44
C LEU A 513 12.16 15.70 -21.37
N SER A 514 13.35 15.65 -20.78
CA SER A 514 14.60 15.43 -21.52
C SER A 514 14.86 13.93 -21.68
N PRO A 515 15.80 13.47 -22.53
CA PRO A 515 16.19 12.07 -22.53
C PRO A 515 16.63 11.58 -21.13
N SER A 516 16.47 10.29 -20.85
CA SER A 516 17.03 9.71 -19.62
C SER A 516 18.56 9.75 -19.67
N PRO A 517 19.25 10.13 -18.59
CA PRO A 517 20.69 9.95 -18.49
C PRO A 517 21.08 8.49 -18.26
N VAL A 518 20.17 7.66 -17.75
CA VAL A 518 20.39 6.24 -17.50
C VAL A 518 20.06 5.44 -18.76
N PRO A 519 20.98 4.58 -19.26
CA PRO A 519 20.72 3.75 -20.43
C PRO A 519 19.62 2.71 -20.22
N GLU A 520 18.79 2.51 -21.23
CA GLU A 520 17.79 1.43 -21.30
C GLU A 520 18.46 0.05 -21.20
N GLY A 521 17.94 -0.82 -20.33
CA GLY A 521 18.34 -2.23 -20.23
C GLY A 521 19.67 -2.52 -19.50
N GLU A 522 20.34 -1.52 -18.92
CA GLU A 522 21.60 -1.72 -18.17
C GLU A 522 21.38 -2.07 -16.69
N HIS A 523 20.19 -1.81 -16.14
CA HIS A 523 19.85 -2.11 -14.75
C HIS A 523 18.78 -3.21 -14.65
N ARG A 524 19.10 -4.22 -13.84
CA ARG A 524 18.18 -5.27 -13.38
C ARG A 524 18.31 -5.36 -11.87
N ALA A 525 17.19 -5.26 -11.16
CA ALA A 525 17.18 -5.25 -9.71
C ALA A 525 17.30 -6.66 -9.13
N ASP A 526 18.08 -6.78 -8.06
CA ASP A 526 18.12 -7.97 -7.20
C ASP A 526 17.12 -7.89 -6.03
N GLY A 527 16.63 -6.69 -5.70
CA GLY A 527 15.63 -6.49 -4.65
C GLY A 527 16.19 -6.64 -3.23
N THR A 528 17.51 -6.60 -3.06
CA THR A 528 18.18 -6.82 -1.76
C THR A 528 19.08 -5.65 -1.37
N LEU A 529 19.33 -5.50 -0.06
CA LEU A 529 20.42 -4.64 0.40
C LEU A 529 21.66 -5.47 0.71
N LEU A 530 22.75 -5.12 0.03
CA LEU A 530 24.10 -5.51 0.42
C LEU A 530 24.31 -5.00 1.87
N HIS A 531 24.53 -5.91 2.84
CA HIS A 531 24.86 -5.63 4.26
C HIS A 531 23.72 -5.55 5.30
N SER A 532 22.57 -6.21 5.09
CA SER A 532 21.62 -6.45 6.21
C SER A 532 21.90 -7.77 6.95
N ASP A 533 22.03 -7.70 8.28
CA ASP A 533 22.03 -8.90 9.16
C ASP A 533 20.59 -9.38 9.44
N HIS A 534 19.61 -8.56 9.08
CA HIS A 534 18.18 -8.82 9.14
C HIS A 534 17.69 -9.23 7.75
N GLU A 535 17.03 -10.39 7.64
CA GLU A 535 16.49 -10.94 6.39
C GLU A 535 15.14 -10.27 6.08
N ASN A 536 15.14 -9.01 5.65
CA ASN A 536 13.94 -8.41 5.06
C ASN A 536 13.59 -9.15 3.75
N PRO A 537 12.31 -9.21 3.35
CA PRO A 537 11.90 -9.81 2.08
C PRO A 537 12.58 -9.14 0.90
N GLU A 538 12.82 -9.89 -0.17
CA GLU A 538 13.26 -9.34 -1.45
C GLU A 538 12.23 -8.31 -1.96
N PHE A 539 12.70 -7.27 -2.64
CA PHE A 539 11.90 -6.17 -3.19
C PHE A 539 11.10 -5.37 -2.13
N TYR A 540 11.53 -5.38 -0.86
CA TYR A 540 11.01 -4.44 0.12
C TYR A 540 11.34 -2.99 -0.25
N ASN A 541 10.42 -2.06 -0.01
CA ASN A 541 10.47 -0.73 -0.62
C ASN A 541 11.74 0.05 -0.30
N HIS A 542 12.16 0.09 0.97
CA HIS A 542 13.33 0.85 1.39
C HIS A 542 14.62 0.39 0.69
N GLY A 543 14.84 -0.93 0.66
CA GLY A 543 16.02 -1.51 0.04
C GLY A 543 16.05 -1.33 -1.47
N TRP A 544 14.92 -1.63 -2.12
CA TRP A 544 14.76 -1.52 -3.56
C TRP A 544 14.87 -0.07 -4.05
N THR A 545 14.38 0.91 -3.29
CA THR A 545 14.61 2.34 -3.56
C THR A 545 16.10 2.68 -3.54
N LEU A 546 16.83 2.25 -2.51
CA LEU A 546 18.27 2.57 -2.39
C LEU A 546 19.09 1.93 -3.51
N GLU A 547 18.80 0.68 -3.86
CA GLU A 547 19.40 -0.02 -5.00
C GLU A 547 19.18 0.78 -6.31
N SER A 548 17.94 1.18 -6.57
CA SER A 548 17.58 1.94 -7.77
C SER A 548 18.25 3.31 -7.81
N VAL A 549 18.32 4.01 -6.67
CA VAL A 549 19.02 5.31 -6.58
C VAL A 549 20.51 5.16 -6.85
N ARG A 550 21.15 4.10 -6.36
CA ARG A 550 22.57 3.82 -6.67
C ARG A 550 22.79 3.65 -8.15
N ALA A 551 21.95 2.86 -8.83
CA ALA A 551 22.02 2.69 -10.28
C ALA A 551 21.85 4.02 -11.03
N ILE A 552 20.91 4.88 -10.60
CA ILE A 552 20.76 6.23 -11.18
C ILE A 552 22.05 7.05 -11.04
N LEU A 553 22.69 7.01 -9.86
CA LEU A 553 23.90 7.79 -9.55
C LEU A 553 25.15 7.32 -10.31
N GLU A 554 25.14 6.13 -10.92
CA GLU A 554 26.20 5.72 -11.84
C GLU A 554 26.22 6.56 -13.13
N HIS A 555 25.09 7.17 -13.49
CA HIS A 555 24.90 7.90 -14.74
C HIS A 555 24.51 9.38 -14.56
N ALA A 556 24.04 9.78 -13.37
CA ALA A 556 23.62 11.14 -13.07
C ALA A 556 24.41 11.76 -11.91
N GLU A 557 24.79 13.04 -12.06
CA GLU A 557 25.39 13.82 -10.97
C GLU A 557 24.29 14.50 -10.14
N PRO A 558 24.22 14.24 -8.83
CA PRO A 558 23.17 14.83 -8.00
C PRO A 558 23.40 16.34 -7.77
N ASP A 559 22.32 17.12 -7.83
CA ASP A 559 22.32 18.56 -7.54
C ASP A 559 22.45 18.85 -6.04
N ARG A 560 22.16 17.86 -5.18
CA ARG A 560 22.25 17.95 -3.72
C ARG A 560 22.84 16.69 -3.12
N GLU A 561 23.52 16.86 -1.99
CA GLU A 561 24.01 15.75 -1.16
C GLU A 561 22.87 15.01 -0.45
N VAL A 562 21.79 15.73 -0.10
CA VAL A 562 20.59 15.15 0.55
C VAL A 562 19.43 15.17 -0.42
N ILE A 563 18.89 13.99 -0.71
CA ILE A 563 17.72 13.78 -1.57
C ILE A 563 16.46 13.86 -0.72
N ARG A 564 15.79 15.01 -0.76
CA ARG A 564 14.75 15.37 0.23
C ARG A 564 13.39 14.75 -0.03
N GLY A 565 13.17 14.18 -1.22
CA GLY A 565 11.91 13.55 -1.56
C GLY A 565 11.82 12.07 -1.17
N LEU A 566 12.91 11.46 -0.71
CA LEU A 566 12.93 10.06 -0.26
C LEU A 566 12.77 10.04 1.26
N GLU A 567 11.53 9.91 1.72
CA GLU A 567 11.14 10.07 3.13
C GLU A 567 11.29 8.78 3.94
N ASP A 568 11.43 7.63 3.28
CA ASP A 568 11.73 6.35 3.95
C ASP A 568 13.17 6.33 4.50
N PHE A 569 14.00 7.32 4.19
CA PHE A 569 15.37 7.44 4.72
C PHE A 569 15.46 8.53 5.79
N GLY A 570 16.05 8.16 6.94
CA GLY A 570 16.19 9.05 8.09
C GLY A 570 17.64 9.44 8.35
N ARG A 571 17.85 10.68 8.78
CA ARG A 571 19.15 11.22 9.20
C ARG A 571 19.09 11.56 10.68
N MET A 572 19.90 10.86 11.48
CA MET A 572 19.88 11.00 12.93
C MET A 572 20.91 12.02 13.43
N GLU A 573 20.44 13.04 14.15
CA GLU A 573 21.29 13.97 14.90
C GLU A 573 21.20 13.67 16.40
N VAL A 574 22.35 13.63 17.08
CA VAL A 574 22.41 13.36 18.54
C VAL A 574 23.14 14.49 19.25
N ASN A 575 22.48 15.10 20.23
CA ASN A 575 23.03 16.22 21.00
C ASN A 575 23.65 15.79 22.35
N ASP A 576 24.25 16.76 23.05
CA ASP A 576 24.95 16.54 24.32
C ASP A 576 24.06 16.09 25.50
N ALA A 577 22.73 16.10 25.37
CA ALA A 577 21.87 15.52 26.40
C ALA A 577 21.94 13.98 26.44
N CYS A 578 22.52 13.34 25.42
CA CYS A 578 22.61 11.89 25.35
C CYS A 578 23.38 11.31 26.54
N THR A 579 22.72 10.37 27.23
CA THR A 579 23.28 9.62 28.36
C THR A 579 23.68 8.19 27.98
N LEU A 580 23.67 7.81 26.70
CA LEU A 580 24.02 6.46 26.21
C LEU A 580 23.23 5.30 26.85
N THR A 581 21.98 5.55 27.20
CA THR A 581 21.03 4.47 27.54
C THR A 581 20.80 3.59 26.30
N PRO A 582 20.49 2.29 26.47
CA PRO A 582 20.28 1.39 25.33
C PRO A 582 18.89 1.56 24.68
N THR A 583 18.11 2.58 25.05
CA THR A 583 16.71 2.71 24.63
C THR A 583 16.57 2.80 23.12
N CYS A 584 17.32 3.69 22.46
CA CYS A 584 17.25 3.88 21.01
C CYS A 584 17.69 2.64 20.22
N SER A 585 18.77 1.97 20.64
CA SER A 585 19.22 0.73 19.99
C SER A 585 18.24 -0.43 20.20
N ASN A 586 17.55 -0.49 21.33
CA ASN A 586 16.56 -1.53 21.59
C ASN A 586 15.21 -1.26 20.89
N LEU A 587 14.88 0.00 20.62
CA LEU A 587 13.65 0.39 19.92
C LEU A 587 13.80 0.40 18.39
N CYS A 588 15.03 0.40 17.88
CA CYS A 588 15.27 0.46 16.44
C CYS A 588 14.86 -0.86 15.77
N PRO A 589 13.83 -0.88 14.91
CA PRO A 589 13.29 -2.13 14.36
C PRO A 589 14.15 -2.72 13.25
N THR A 590 15.08 -1.93 12.68
CA THR A 590 15.93 -2.33 11.55
C THR A 590 17.39 -2.48 11.94
N ASP A 591 17.69 -2.44 13.24
CA ASP A 591 19.06 -2.44 13.77
C ASP A 591 19.94 -1.33 13.14
N ALA A 592 19.35 -0.20 12.78
CA ALA A 592 20.07 0.97 12.26
C ALA A 592 20.83 1.73 13.35
N ILE A 593 20.64 1.39 14.63
CA ILE A 593 21.31 2.04 15.77
C ILE A 593 21.96 0.99 16.64
N ARG A 594 23.26 1.14 16.90
CA ARG A 594 23.98 0.28 17.86
C ARG A 594 24.78 1.10 18.85
N ARG A 595 24.86 0.58 20.07
CA ARG A 595 25.71 1.14 21.13
C ARG A 595 27.01 0.35 21.21
N THR A 596 28.14 1.05 21.16
CA THR A 596 29.48 0.47 21.31
C THR A 596 30.09 0.93 22.63
N GLU A 597 31.31 0.47 22.95
CA GLU A 597 32.06 0.97 24.12
C GLU A 597 32.52 2.43 23.95
N TRP A 598 32.50 2.95 22.72
CA TRP A 598 32.97 4.29 22.33
C TRP A 598 31.84 5.31 22.15
N GLY A 599 30.57 4.85 22.16
CA GLY A 599 29.41 5.73 22.05
C GLY A 599 28.25 5.11 21.26
N LEU A 600 27.61 5.93 20.42
CA LEU A 600 26.46 5.54 19.60
C LEU A 600 26.83 5.62 18.12
N GLU A 601 26.45 4.58 17.38
CA GLU A 601 26.65 4.49 15.94
C GLU A 601 25.30 4.31 15.22
N PHE A 602 25.23 4.82 13.99
CA PHE A 602 24.06 4.86 13.13
C PHE A 602 24.38 4.32 11.74
N ASN A 603 23.49 3.49 11.20
CA ASN A 603 23.55 3.00 9.83
C ASN A 603 22.45 3.64 9.00
N HIS A 604 22.86 4.51 8.07
CA HIS A 604 21.96 5.27 7.22
C HIS A 604 21.21 4.40 6.21
N GLU A 605 21.86 3.34 5.69
CA GLU A 605 21.24 2.42 4.74
C GLU A 605 20.13 1.58 5.36
N LYS A 606 20.23 1.26 6.66
CA LYS A 606 19.23 0.46 7.38
C LYS A 606 18.07 1.29 7.94
N CYS A 607 18.21 2.61 8.04
CA CYS A 607 17.23 3.44 8.71
C CYS A 607 16.00 3.71 7.83
N VAL A 608 14.85 3.17 8.22
CA VAL A 608 13.55 3.35 7.57
C VAL A 608 12.75 4.59 8.05
N ASN A 609 13.46 5.56 8.64
CA ASN A 609 12.90 6.82 9.16
C ASN A 609 11.66 6.71 10.08
N CYS A 610 11.51 5.63 10.85
CA CYS A 610 10.30 5.39 11.65
C CYS A 610 10.10 6.30 12.88
N GLY A 611 11.07 7.16 13.24
CA GLY A 611 10.96 8.11 14.35
C GLY A 611 11.03 7.51 15.78
N LEU A 612 10.93 6.19 15.95
CA LEU A 612 10.85 5.54 17.28
C LEU A 612 12.01 5.87 18.23
N CYS A 613 13.21 6.10 17.68
CA CYS A 613 14.38 6.47 18.47
C CYS A 613 14.32 7.90 19.03
N GLU A 614 13.69 8.83 18.33
CA GLU A 614 13.46 10.21 18.78
C GLU A 614 12.36 10.23 19.85
N GLU A 615 11.22 9.62 19.56
CA GLU A 615 10.08 9.57 20.49
C GLU A 615 10.41 8.81 21.78
N GLY A 616 11.17 7.72 21.68
CA GLY A 616 11.58 6.91 22.82
C GLY A 616 12.75 7.47 23.63
N CYS A 617 13.37 8.59 23.23
CA CYS A 617 14.55 9.12 23.90
C CYS A 617 14.17 9.83 25.22
N PRO A 618 14.55 9.32 26.40
CA PRO A 618 14.14 9.92 27.68
C PRO A 618 14.73 11.32 27.89
N GLU A 619 15.87 11.61 27.27
CA GLU A 619 16.56 12.89 27.38
C GLU A 619 16.23 13.87 26.24
N ASN A 620 15.41 13.45 25.26
CA ASN A 620 15.17 14.19 24.01
C ASN A 620 16.49 14.58 23.31
N ALA A 621 17.44 13.66 23.29
CA ALA A 621 18.78 13.86 22.76
C ALA A 621 18.89 13.58 21.24
N ILE A 622 17.89 12.90 20.67
CA ILE A 622 17.86 12.46 19.27
C ILE A 622 16.87 13.33 18.50
N THR A 623 17.23 13.73 17.28
CA THR A 623 16.33 14.36 16.31
C THR A 623 16.47 13.66 14.97
N MET A 624 15.36 13.18 14.40
CA MET A 624 15.32 12.59 13.08
C MET A 624 14.99 13.64 12.02
N HIS A 625 15.66 13.56 10.88
CA HIS A 625 15.39 14.41 9.72
C HIS A 625 15.19 13.55 8.48
N ASP A 626 14.24 13.92 7.63
CA ASP A 626 13.95 13.17 6.40
C ASP A 626 15.06 13.34 5.35
N GLY A 627 15.17 12.35 4.46
CA GLY A 627 15.93 12.37 3.23
C GLY A 627 17.12 11.41 3.20
N LEU A 628 17.41 10.90 2.01
CA LEU A 628 18.61 10.09 1.75
C LEU A 628 19.85 11.00 1.68
N ASP A 629 20.75 10.89 2.66
CA ASP A 629 22.05 11.56 2.65
C ASP A 629 23.10 10.72 1.93
N LEU A 630 23.50 11.15 0.74
CA LEU A 630 24.49 10.41 -0.05
C LEU A 630 25.86 10.40 0.65
N SER A 631 26.19 11.40 1.47
CA SER A 631 27.47 11.43 2.19
C SER A 631 27.55 10.41 3.32
N LEU A 632 26.41 9.90 3.79
CA LEU A 632 26.35 8.90 4.85
C LEU A 632 26.42 7.45 4.32
N LEU A 633 26.34 7.24 3.01
CA LEU A 633 26.42 5.92 2.39
C LEU A 633 27.85 5.35 2.40
N PRO A 634 28.03 4.03 2.63
CA PRO A 634 29.35 3.42 2.77
C PRO A 634 30.30 3.69 1.59
N GLU A 635 29.80 3.62 0.37
CA GLU A 635 30.55 3.84 -0.87
C GLU A 635 31.15 5.25 -0.96
N ASN A 636 30.48 6.24 -0.36
CA ASN A 636 30.93 7.63 -0.34
C ASN A 636 31.82 7.93 0.88
N ARG A 637 31.68 7.15 1.95
CA ARG A 637 32.45 7.30 3.20
C ARG A 637 33.78 6.59 3.19
N ALA A 638 33.92 5.47 2.47
CA ALA A 638 35.20 4.76 2.34
C ALA A 638 36.33 5.66 1.77
N ALA A 639 35.97 6.78 1.13
CA ALA A 639 36.88 7.80 0.62
C ALA A 639 37.19 8.94 1.62
N ALA A 640 36.39 9.13 2.66
CA ALA A 640 36.44 10.26 3.58
C ALA A 640 37.11 9.89 4.92
N LYS A 641 38.30 10.46 5.18
CA LYS A 641 39.00 10.26 6.46
C LYS A 641 38.34 11.05 7.60
N GLY A 642 38.01 10.38 8.71
CA GLY A 642 37.80 11.05 10.01
C GLY A 642 36.44 10.89 10.70
N THR A 643 35.54 10.02 10.21
CA THR A 643 34.28 9.64 10.90
C THR A 643 34.07 8.12 10.95
N GLU A 644 35.13 7.34 10.73
CA GLU A 644 35.11 5.87 10.66
C GLU A 644 34.52 5.27 11.94
N SER A 645 33.66 4.26 11.83
CA SER A 645 33.17 3.48 12.98
C SER A 645 34.33 2.87 13.76
N ALA A 646 34.09 2.53 15.03
CA ALA A 646 35.12 1.95 15.90
C ALA A 646 35.76 0.68 15.30
N ASP A 647 34.99 -0.07 14.50
CA ASP A 647 35.43 -1.32 13.84
C ASP A 647 35.94 -1.13 12.40
N GLY A 648 35.87 0.09 11.85
CA GLY A 648 36.30 0.44 10.49
C GLY A 648 35.31 0.05 9.38
N ASP A 649 34.08 -0.34 9.73
CA ASP A 649 32.98 -0.57 8.78
C ASP A 649 32.39 0.77 8.31
N PRO A 650 32.46 1.11 7.01
CA PRO A 650 31.98 2.39 6.48
C PRO A 650 30.47 2.56 6.54
N ALA A 651 29.69 1.49 6.74
CA ALA A 651 28.23 1.56 6.86
C ALA A 651 27.77 2.17 8.20
N TRP A 652 28.65 2.23 9.20
CA TRP A 652 28.35 2.76 10.52
C TRP A 652 28.98 4.13 10.74
N VAL A 653 28.16 5.11 11.11
CA VAL A 653 28.53 6.49 11.41
C VAL A 653 28.51 6.67 12.92
N GLN A 654 29.62 7.11 13.52
CA GLN A 654 29.59 7.51 14.93
C GLN A 654 28.84 8.84 15.07
N THR A 655 27.67 8.83 15.69
CA THR A 655 26.82 10.01 15.89
C THR A 655 27.01 10.65 17.26
N PHE A 656 27.51 9.88 18.22
CA PHE A 656 27.82 10.38 19.56
C PHE A 656 29.02 9.65 20.16
N GLU A 657 29.94 10.42 20.75
CA GLU A 657 31.09 9.90 21.50
C GLU A 657 30.78 9.88 23.00
N GLY A 658 31.05 8.77 23.67
CA GLY A 658 30.97 8.72 25.12
C GLY A 658 31.61 7.48 25.72
N GLU A 659 32.08 7.62 26.95
CA GLU A 659 32.82 6.57 27.66
C GLU A 659 31.89 5.75 28.55
N MET A 660 32.12 4.44 28.56
CA MET A 660 31.48 3.51 29.49
C MET A 660 32.27 3.46 30.80
N LEU A 661 31.56 3.54 31.92
CA LEU A 661 32.10 3.34 33.25
C LEU A 661 32.34 1.84 33.49
N GLU A 662 33.58 1.50 33.83
CA GLU A 662 33.97 0.15 34.25
C GLU A 662 33.64 -0.10 35.72
N CYS A 663 33.21 -1.31 36.04
CA CYS A 663 32.94 -1.70 37.42
C CYS A 663 34.24 -1.72 38.24
N ALA A 664 34.31 -0.94 39.32
CA ALA A 664 35.47 -0.88 40.21
C ALA A 664 35.87 -2.22 40.84
N ARG A 665 35.01 -3.26 40.78
CA ARG A 665 35.30 -4.61 41.28
C ARG A 665 35.66 -5.62 40.19
N CYS A 666 34.85 -5.77 39.15
CA CYS A 666 35.06 -6.81 38.13
C CYS A 666 35.72 -6.29 36.85
N GLY A 667 35.76 -4.97 36.64
CA GLY A 667 36.28 -4.34 35.43
C GLY A 667 35.32 -4.32 34.24
N ASP A 668 34.16 -4.98 34.33
CA ASP A 668 33.20 -5.00 33.21
C ASP A 668 32.54 -3.62 33.02
N PRO A 669 32.44 -3.10 31.78
CA PRO A 669 31.68 -1.90 31.48
C PRO A 669 30.18 -2.15 31.69
N PHE A 670 29.49 -1.26 32.42
CA PHE A 670 28.10 -1.52 32.82
C PHE A 670 27.13 -0.35 32.66
N THR A 671 27.61 0.89 32.57
CA THR A 671 26.80 2.09 32.32
C THR A 671 27.67 3.17 31.71
N SER A 672 27.11 4.23 31.12
CA SER A 672 27.93 5.35 30.67
C SER A 672 28.29 6.28 31.82
N GLU A 673 29.40 7.00 31.71
CA GLU A 673 29.77 7.99 32.72
C GLU A 673 28.68 9.06 32.92
N ARG A 674 28.04 9.50 31.82
CA ARG A 674 26.95 10.49 31.87
C ARG A 674 25.70 9.94 32.56
N SER A 675 25.32 8.68 32.29
CA SER A 675 24.22 8.01 33.00
C SER A 675 24.53 7.88 34.49
N ALA A 676 25.74 7.45 34.86
CA ALA A 676 26.15 7.33 36.26
C ALA A 676 26.09 8.68 36.98
N ALA A 677 26.65 9.73 36.36
CA ALA A 677 26.63 11.09 36.89
C ALA A 677 25.19 11.61 37.05
N LYS A 678 24.29 11.31 36.10
CA LYS A 678 22.89 11.74 36.17
C LYS A 678 22.13 11.05 37.28
N ILE A 679 22.28 9.73 37.42
CA ILE A 679 21.67 8.97 38.51
C ILE A 679 22.23 9.45 39.87
N GLU A 680 23.54 9.71 39.95
CA GLU A 680 24.15 10.27 41.16
C GLU A 680 23.61 11.67 41.49
N GLU A 681 23.36 12.52 40.49
CA GLU A 681 22.71 13.82 40.66
C GLU A 681 21.29 13.68 41.25
N GLU A 682 20.50 12.73 40.76
CA GLU A 682 19.09 12.59 41.16
C GLU A 682 18.88 11.87 42.50
N VAL A 683 19.67 10.82 42.77
CA VAL A 683 19.44 9.94 43.92
C VAL A 683 20.64 9.78 44.85
N GLY A 684 21.78 10.43 44.56
CA GLY A 684 23.02 10.30 45.34
C GLY A 684 22.85 10.56 46.83
N ASP A 685 22.11 11.61 47.19
CA ASP A 685 21.80 11.96 48.59
C ASP A 685 20.97 10.89 49.31
N LEU A 686 20.11 10.16 48.58
CA LEU A 686 19.24 9.13 49.14
C LEU A 686 19.99 7.82 49.42
N VAL A 687 21.04 7.55 48.65
CA VAL A 687 21.81 6.30 48.72
C VAL A 687 23.15 6.46 49.45
N ALA A 688 23.46 7.68 49.89
CA ALA A 688 24.64 7.99 50.67
C ALA A 688 24.75 7.09 51.91
N GLY A 689 25.79 6.23 51.94
CA GLY A 689 26.10 5.35 53.06
C GLY A 689 25.41 3.97 53.06
N LEU A 690 24.72 3.57 51.99
CA LEU A 690 24.09 2.24 51.89
C LEU A 690 25.09 1.07 51.90
N ALA A 691 26.30 1.26 51.34
CA ALA A 691 27.37 0.26 51.30
C ALA A 691 28.65 0.78 51.99
N PRO A 692 28.71 0.84 53.33
CA PRO A 692 29.84 1.43 54.05
C PRO A 692 31.15 0.63 53.92
N SER A 693 31.09 -0.60 53.39
CA SER A 693 32.24 -1.46 53.11
C SER A 693 32.77 -1.32 51.67
N ALA A 694 32.12 -0.54 50.81
CA ALA A 694 32.62 -0.26 49.47
C ALA A 694 33.85 0.67 49.53
N GLU A 695 34.86 0.41 48.71
CA GLU A 695 36.07 1.26 48.63
C GLU A 695 35.84 2.51 47.78
N GLU A 696 34.89 2.44 46.84
CA GLU A 696 34.47 3.55 45.98
C GLU A 696 32.97 3.87 46.12
N SER A 697 32.51 4.90 45.40
CA SER A 697 31.08 5.23 45.31
C SER A 697 30.27 4.02 44.83
N ILE A 698 29.08 3.80 45.41
CA ILE A 698 28.22 2.67 45.02
C ILE A 698 27.84 2.72 43.52
N PHE A 699 27.88 3.92 42.94
CA PHE A 699 27.64 4.17 41.52
C PHE A 699 28.73 3.62 40.60
N ASN A 700 29.94 3.33 41.10
CA ASN A 700 31.06 2.76 40.32
C ASN A 700 31.03 1.22 40.25
N TYR A 701 29.98 0.57 40.78
CA TYR A 701 29.83 -0.89 40.75
C TYR A 701 28.64 -1.30 39.89
N CYS A 702 28.83 -2.33 39.05
CA CYS A 702 27.77 -2.95 38.25
C CYS A 702 26.66 -3.55 39.13
N PRO A 703 25.45 -3.82 38.59
CA PRO A 703 24.31 -4.31 39.38
C PRO A 703 24.62 -5.55 40.24
N ASP A 704 25.34 -6.53 39.68
CA ASP A 704 25.70 -7.77 40.39
C ASP A 704 26.72 -7.52 41.51
N CYS A 705 27.76 -6.72 41.23
CA CYS A 705 28.75 -6.37 42.25
C CYS A 705 28.16 -5.48 43.35
N ARG A 706 27.20 -4.61 43.01
CA ARG A 706 26.46 -3.78 43.97
C ARG A 706 25.57 -4.64 44.87
N ALA A 707 24.85 -5.61 44.31
CA ALA A 707 24.06 -6.56 45.09
C ALA A 707 24.95 -7.36 46.06
N PHE A 708 26.11 -7.82 45.60
CA PHE A 708 27.10 -8.46 46.46
C PHE A 708 27.54 -7.56 47.62
N LEU A 709 27.88 -6.29 47.35
CA LEU A 709 28.32 -5.35 48.39
C LEU A 709 27.23 -5.05 49.44
N LEU A 710 25.96 -5.06 49.03
CA LEU A 710 24.82 -4.77 49.91
C LEU A 710 24.38 -5.97 50.76
N TYR A 711 24.46 -7.18 50.21
CA TYR A 711 23.85 -8.39 50.81
C TYR A 711 24.85 -9.47 51.20
N ASP A 712 26.00 -9.57 50.53
CA ASP A 712 27.01 -10.58 50.83
C ASP A 712 27.99 -10.02 51.87
N ARG A 713 27.51 -9.94 53.10
CA ARG A 713 28.40 -9.85 54.25
C ARG A 713 29.16 -11.17 54.34
N GLY A 714 30.41 -11.18 53.91
CA GLY A 714 31.35 -12.22 54.30
C GLY A 714 31.23 -12.47 55.81
N ASP A 715 31.15 -13.75 56.17
CA ASP A 715 31.05 -14.29 57.54
C ASP A 715 31.87 -13.52 58.60
#